data_AF-A0A565AR95-F1
#
_entry.id   AF-A0A565AR95-F1
#
_cell.length_a   1.000
_cell.length_b   1.000
_cell.length_c   1.000
_cell.angle_alpha   90.00
_cell.angle_beta   90.00
_cell.angle_gamma   90.00
#
_symmetry.space_group_name_H-M   'P 1'
#
loop_
_entity.id
_entity.type
_entity.pdbx_description
1 polymer ?
#
loop_
_entity_poly.entity_id
_entity_poly.type
_entity_poly.pdbx_seq_one_letter_code
_entity_poly.pdbx_strand_id
1 'polypeptide(L)'
;MGAKSSSRCCCCSWFIGIIVLIAVILAVVFTFRHKANHSDDGDNIAPGSIDKKYADALKIAMQFFDIQKSGKLVNNKISWRGDSGLKDGSEASLDLSKGLYDAGDHMKFGFPMAFTATVLSWSILEYGDQMDSVKLLDPAKESLKWTTDFLINAHPSQNVLYIQVGDPETDHKCWDRPETMSRNRTLTKIDTETPGSEVAAETAAAMAAASLVFKESDPKYSSTLLKHAKQLFDFADDNRGSYSVNIPEVQKYYNSTGYGDELLWAASWLYHATEDKTYLDFVSKNGDEFGNFGSPSWFSWDNKLPGTHVLLSRLTFFKKGLSGSKGLQGYKETAETVMCGLIPNSPTATESRTEGGLIWVSKWNALQHPVSSAFLATLYSDYMLTSGIEKLSCSDQDFKPSDLRKFAKSQADYMLGKNPEKMSYLVGYGEKYPEFVHHRGASIPGDANVGCKDGFKWLNSEEPNPNVAYGALVGGPFMNETFIDARNNSMQNEPSTYNSALVVGLLSSLVTTLHSSSSSSSRHVRPNLTFTGHSLLPFFPELFPPRSMSLLIRSSHVSSHFNLFQPRNSKSPSRISSRLVFVSSFNHNPLIKLVYKRNPTMQSVSMYSSMTVKSSLIDPDGGELVELVVPESEIGSKKAESEAMPKVKLTKIDLEWVHVISEGWASPLKGFMREDEYLQSLHFNSLRLKDGTLVNMSLPIVLAIDDETKEQIGLSQNVALVSPQGAIIGSLRSVEVYKHNKEERIARTWGTTSPGLPYVEEHITPSGNWLIGGDLEVFQPIMYNDGLDHYRLSPKQLRKEFDNRQADAVFAFQLRNPVHNGHALLMNDTRKRLLEMGYKNPILLLHPLGGFTKADDVPLDVRMEQHSKVLEDGVLDPKTTIVSIFPSPMHYAGPTEVQWHAKARINAGANFYIVGRDPAGMGHPTEKRDLYDPDHGKRVLSMAPGLEKLNILPFRVAAYDTIEKKMAFFDPSRAKEFLFISGTKMRTYARTGENPPDGFMCPTGWNVLVKYYKSLQESEESSKQQAVVSA
;
A
#
# COMPACT_ATOMS: atom_id res chain seq x y z
N MET A 1 -55.79 63.92 34.31
CA MET A 1 -55.89 63.78 35.78
C MET A 1 -54.95 62.66 36.22
N GLY A 2 -54.11 62.88 37.23
CA GLY A 2 -53.26 61.84 37.83
C GLY A 2 -51.77 62.01 37.55
N ALA A 3 -51.03 62.45 38.56
CA ALA A 3 -49.63 62.86 38.51
C ALA A 3 -48.64 61.73 38.87
N LYS A 4 -47.49 61.75 38.18
CA LYS A 4 -46.10 61.54 38.64
C LYS A 4 -45.81 60.68 39.91
N SER A 5 -45.04 59.60 39.66
CA SER A 5 -43.59 59.47 39.96
C SER A 5 -43.09 58.71 41.21
N SER A 6 -42.18 57.77 40.90
CA SER A 6 -40.99 57.32 41.66
C SER A 6 -41.22 56.35 42.81
N SER A 7 -40.33 55.41 43.15
CA SER A 7 -39.10 54.83 42.58
C SER A 7 -38.65 53.75 43.58
N ARG A 8 -38.12 52.61 43.12
CA ARG A 8 -36.94 51.91 43.71
C ARG A 8 -36.83 50.46 43.22
N CYS A 9 -35.57 50.08 42.99
CA CYS A 9 -35.03 48.74 42.79
C CYS A 9 -35.21 48.06 41.43
N CYS A 10 -34.48 48.54 40.42
CA CYS A 10 -34.25 47.84 39.14
C CYS A 10 -32.81 47.29 38.99
N CYS A 11 -32.04 47.14 40.09
CA CYS A 11 -30.67 46.60 40.04
C CYS A 11 -30.54 45.15 40.54
N CYS A 12 -31.56 44.58 41.20
CA CYS A 12 -31.47 43.21 41.74
C CYS A 12 -31.83 42.12 40.72
N SER A 13 -32.72 42.39 39.76
CA SER A 13 -33.17 41.34 38.82
C SER A 13 -32.10 40.97 37.77
N TRP A 14 -31.22 41.89 37.40
CA TRP A 14 -30.13 41.61 36.44
C TRP A 14 -28.99 40.82 37.09
N PHE A 15 -28.67 41.11 38.36
CA PHE A 15 -27.68 40.34 39.12
C PHE A 15 -28.13 38.90 39.38
N ILE A 16 -29.41 38.68 39.70
CA ILE A 16 -29.96 37.33 39.87
C ILE A 16 -29.95 36.57 38.54
N GLY A 17 -30.29 37.22 37.43
CA GLY A 17 -30.23 36.61 36.10
C GLY A 17 -28.82 36.16 35.71
N ILE A 18 -27.79 36.98 36.01
CA ILE A 18 -26.39 36.64 35.74
C ILE A 18 -25.91 35.50 36.64
N ILE A 19 -26.29 35.49 37.93
CA ILE A 19 -25.93 34.40 38.84
C ILE A 19 -26.57 33.07 38.42
N VAL A 20 -27.83 33.10 37.99
CA VAL A 20 -28.51 31.90 37.46
C VAL A 20 -27.86 31.43 36.16
N LEU A 21 -27.50 32.33 35.25
CA LEU A 21 -26.82 31.97 34.01
C LEU A 21 -25.43 31.37 34.28
N ILE A 22 -24.66 31.94 35.21
CA ILE A 22 -23.37 31.40 35.64
C ILE A 22 -23.55 30.04 36.31
N ALA A 23 -24.56 29.86 37.15
CA ALA A 23 -24.86 28.58 37.78
C ALA A 23 -25.26 27.51 36.75
N VAL A 24 -26.03 27.86 35.71
CA VAL A 24 -26.38 26.96 34.62
C VAL A 24 -25.15 26.63 33.76
N ILE A 25 -24.32 27.62 33.42
CA ILE A 25 -23.08 27.37 32.68
C ILE A 25 -22.11 26.51 33.50
N LEU A 26 -21.97 26.76 34.80
CA LEU A 26 -21.16 25.93 35.69
C LEU A 26 -21.76 24.54 35.84
N ALA A 27 -23.08 24.38 35.90
CA ALA A 27 -23.73 23.07 35.94
C ALA A 27 -23.54 22.30 34.62
N VAL A 28 -23.59 22.98 33.48
CA VAL A 28 -23.33 22.41 32.15
C VAL A 28 -21.85 22.06 31.99
N VAL A 29 -20.93 22.93 32.40
CA VAL A 29 -19.48 22.65 32.41
C VAL A 29 -19.16 21.54 33.40
N PHE A 30 -19.84 21.46 34.54
CA PHE A 30 -19.69 20.39 35.52
C PHE A 30 -20.28 19.09 34.99
N THR A 31 -21.42 19.09 34.28
CA THR A 31 -21.94 17.87 33.63
C THR A 31 -21.08 17.44 32.46
N PHE A 32 -20.53 18.36 31.65
CA PHE A 32 -19.57 18.03 30.59
C PHE A 32 -18.23 17.57 31.15
N ARG A 33 -17.71 18.14 32.24
CA ARG A 33 -16.53 17.64 32.95
C ARG A 33 -16.78 16.32 33.66
N HIS A 34 -17.96 16.13 34.23
CA HIS A 34 -18.35 14.89 34.90
C HIS A 34 -18.60 13.77 33.88
N LYS A 35 -19.08 14.10 32.67
CA LYS A 35 -19.26 13.16 31.55
C LYS A 35 -17.96 12.90 30.78
N ALA A 36 -17.06 13.87 30.70
CA ALA A 36 -15.69 13.68 30.19
C ALA A 36 -14.78 12.94 31.19
N ASN A 37 -15.05 13.06 32.50
CA ASN A 37 -14.40 12.25 33.54
C ASN A 37 -15.10 10.91 33.81
N HIS A 38 -16.22 10.59 33.14
CA HIS A 38 -16.91 9.29 33.19
C HIS A 38 -16.84 8.49 31.87
N SER A 39 -15.89 8.80 30.98
CA SER A 39 -15.47 7.84 29.95
C SER A 39 -14.23 7.04 30.35
N ASP A 40 -13.85 7.13 31.62
CA ASP A 40 -12.89 6.23 32.28
C ASP A 40 -13.62 5.50 33.42
N ASP A 41 -14.71 4.80 33.08
CA ASP A 41 -15.20 3.70 33.92
C ASP A 41 -14.21 2.54 33.77
N GLY A 42 -13.02 2.76 34.35
CA GLY A 42 -12.22 1.69 34.92
C GLY A 42 -13.06 1.09 36.03
N ASP A 43 -13.86 0.09 35.64
CA ASP A 43 -14.55 -0.83 36.50
C ASP A 43 -13.58 -1.20 37.65
N ASN A 44 -14.03 -1.08 38.91
CA ASN A 44 -13.26 -1.43 40.11
C ASN A 44 -13.05 -2.95 40.15
N ILE A 45 -12.30 -3.51 39.19
CA ILE A 45 -12.04 -4.94 39.12
C ILE A 45 -10.76 -5.25 39.90
N ALA A 46 -10.88 -6.18 40.85
CA ALA A 46 -9.77 -6.61 41.67
C ALA A 46 -8.58 -7.10 40.81
N PRO A 47 -7.32 -6.75 41.11
CA PRO A 47 -6.17 -7.11 40.29
C PRO A 47 -6.06 -8.61 40.03
N GLY A 48 -5.94 -9.03 38.77
CA GLY A 48 -5.95 -10.45 38.37
C GLY A 48 -7.34 -11.03 38.10
N SER A 49 -8.36 -10.19 38.07
CA SER A 49 -9.68 -10.54 37.56
C SER A 49 -9.65 -10.84 36.06
N ILE A 50 -10.52 -11.74 35.63
CA ILE A 50 -10.76 -12.04 34.23
C ILE A 50 -11.48 -10.84 33.59
N ASP A 51 -10.85 -10.22 32.59
CA ASP A 51 -11.49 -9.27 31.68
C ASP A 51 -12.40 -10.06 30.72
N LYS A 52 -13.69 -10.02 31.03
CA LYS A 52 -14.70 -10.81 30.32
C LYS A 52 -14.73 -10.51 28.82
N LYS A 53 -14.42 -9.27 28.42
CA LYS A 53 -14.41 -8.86 27.01
C LYS A 53 -13.42 -9.71 26.20
N TYR A 54 -12.17 -9.77 26.67
CA TYR A 54 -11.12 -10.53 25.98
C TYR A 54 -11.27 -12.04 26.17
N ALA A 55 -11.78 -12.48 27.32
CA ALA A 55 -12.10 -13.89 27.54
C ALA A 55 -13.17 -14.43 26.55
N ASP A 56 -14.26 -13.69 26.36
CA ASP A 56 -15.32 -14.06 25.42
C ASP A 56 -14.82 -14.01 23.96
N ALA A 57 -14.02 -12.98 23.60
CA ALA A 57 -13.38 -12.90 22.30
C ALA A 57 -12.42 -14.05 22.03
N LEU A 58 -11.60 -14.43 23.02
CA LEU A 58 -10.62 -15.53 22.91
C LEU A 58 -11.33 -16.88 22.68
N LYS A 59 -12.43 -17.12 23.39
CA LYS A 59 -13.27 -18.31 23.20
C LYS A 59 -13.83 -18.40 21.79
N ILE A 60 -14.20 -17.27 21.19
CA ILE A 60 -14.67 -17.22 19.80
C ILE A 60 -13.50 -17.44 18.84
N ALA A 61 -12.38 -16.72 18.99
CA ALA A 61 -11.19 -16.83 18.14
C ALA A 61 -10.67 -18.27 18.01
N MET A 62 -10.67 -19.04 19.11
CA MET A 62 -10.22 -20.44 19.11
C MET A 62 -11.04 -21.37 18.19
N GLN A 63 -12.29 -21.05 17.87
CA GLN A 63 -13.14 -21.92 17.05
C GLN A 63 -12.70 -21.97 15.59
N PHE A 64 -11.99 -20.95 15.10
CA PHE A 64 -11.57 -20.92 13.70
C PHE A 64 -10.58 -22.04 13.37
N PHE A 65 -9.74 -22.46 14.32
CA PHE A 65 -8.85 -23.60 14.10
C PHE A 65 -9.63 -24.90 13.84
N ASP A 66 -10.71 -25.13 14.58
CA ASP A 66 -11.60 -26.28 14.34
C ASP A 66 -12.30 -26.17 12.98
N ILE A 67 -12.67 -24.96 12.57
CA ILE A 67 -13.24 -24.65 11.24
C ILE A 67 -12.24 -24.89 10.11
N GLN A 68 -10.93 -24.79 10.35
CA GLN A 68 -9.91 -24.97 9.30
C GLN A 68 -9.35 -26.40 9.23
N LYS A 69 -9.67 -27.29 10.18
CA LYS A 69 -9.13 -28.67 10.19
C LYS A 69 -9.43 -29.41 8.88
N SER A 70 -8.40 -29.96 8.23
CA SER A 70 -8.48 -30.97 7.18
C SER A 70 -8.25 -32.36 7.78
N GLY A 71 -8.75 -33.40 7.11
CA GLY A 71 -8.58 -34.80 7.50
C GLY A 71 -9.83 -35.39 8.14
N LYS A 72 -9.67 -36.53 8.81
CA LYS A 72 -10.74 -37.21 9.55
C LYS A 72 -10.96 -36.54 10.89
N LEU A 73 -12.04 -35.78 11.05
CA LEU A 73 -12.29 -34.98 12.24
C LEU A 73 -12.68 -35.86 13.44
N VAL A 74 -12.01 -35.65 14.58
CA VAL A 74 -12.28 -36.36 15.84
C VAL A 74 -12.86 -35.36 16.84
N ASN A 75 -13.94 -35.73 17.54
CA ASN A 75 -14.64 -34.85 18.49
C ASN A 75 -15.05 -33.48 17.88
N ASN A 76 -15.47 -33.48 16.61
CA ASN A 76 -15.78 -32.26 15.86
C ASN A 76 -16.88 -31.44 16.56
N LYS A 77 -16.56 -30.18 16.88
CA LYS A 77 -17.48 -29.21 17.50
C LYS A 77 -18.21 -28.35 16.48
N ILE A 78 -17.75 -28.35 15.22
CA ILE A 78 -18.30 -27.53 14.14
C ILE A 78 -19.26 -28.39 13.32
N SER A 79 -20.55 -28.30 13.62
CA SER A 79 -21.59 -29.20 13.07
C SER A 79 -21.71 -29.18 11.55
N TRP A 80 -21.29 -28.08 10.91
CA TRP A 80 -21.31 -27.91 9.46
C TRP A 80 -19.98 -28.27 8.80
N ARG A 81 -18.97 -28.76 9.52
CA ARG A 81 -17.74 -29.33 8.97
C ARG A 81 -17.78 -30.86 9.05
N GLY A 82 -17.12 -31.51 8.10
CA GLY A 82 -16.96 -32.96 8.06
C GLY A 82 -15.58 -33.39 7.58
N ASP A 83 -15.42 -34.70 7.40
CA ASP A 83 -14.18 -35.31 6.94
C ASP A 83 -13.84 -34.86 5.52
N SER A 84 -12.60 -34.40 5.31
CA SER A 84 -12.13 -33.89 4.02
C SER A 84 -10.64 -34.18 3.80
N GLY A 85 -10.16 -34.10 2.55
CA GLY A 85 -8.73 -34.28 2.24
C GLY A 85 -8.15 -35.65 2.65
N LEU A 86 -8.99 -36.69 2.77
CA LEU A 86 -8.62 -37.99 3.35
C LEU A 86 -7.54 -38.75 2.57
N LYS A 87 -7.28 -38.36 1.32
CA LYS A 87 -6.29 -39.01 0.43
C LYS A 87 -5.04 -38.16 0.22
N ASP A 88 -4.96 -37.01 0.87
CA ASP A 88 -3.79 -36.12 0.79
C ASP A 88 -2.53 -36.90 1.21
N GLY A 89 -1.50 -36.91 0.36
CA GLY A 89 -0.24 -37.63 0.60
C GLY A 89 -0.15 -39.02 -0.02
N SER A 90 -1.28 -39.60 -0.46
CA SER A 90 -1.34 -40.98 -0.97
C SER A 90 -0.42 -41.25 -2.16
N GLU A 91 -0.21 -40.27 -3.06
CA GLU A 91 0.72 -40.37 -4.20
C GLU A 91 2.20 -40.48 -3.78
N ALA A 92 2.54 -40.03 -2.57
CA ALA A 92 3.86 -40.15 -1.98
C ALA A 92 3.95 -41.27 -0.91
N SER A 93 2.91 -42.09 -0.75
CA SER A 93 2.79 -43.07 0.35
C SER A 93 2.93 -42.44 1.75
N LEU A 94 2.44 -41.20 1.92
CA LEU A 94 2.42 -40.46 3.18
C LEU A 94 0.97 -40.20 3.63
N ASP A 95 0.76 -40.04 4.93
CA ASP A 95 -0.51 -39.52 5.46
C ASP A 95 -0.38 -38.00 5.67
N LEU A 96 -0.80 -37.25 4.66
CA LEU A 96 -0.87 -35.79 4.71
C LEU A 96 -2.32 -35.31 4.88
N SER A 97 -3.22 -36.12 5.47
CA SER A 97 -4.64 -35.76 5.58
C SER A 97 -4.94 -34.66 6.62
N LYS A 98 -4.28 -34.70 7.78
CA LYS A 98 -4.37 -33.71 8.87
C LYS A 98 -3.80 -32.34 8.49
N GLY A 99 -3.89 -31.35 9.37
CA GLY A 99 -3.42 -29.98 9.14
C GLY A 99 -4.59 -29.02 8.95
N LEU A 100 -4.29 -27.78 8.58
CA LEU A 100 -5.30 -26.74 8.41
C LEU A 100 -5.40 -26.34 6.94
N TYR A 101 -6.60 -26.04 6.47
CA TYR A 101 -6.75 -25.21 5.28
C TYR A 101 -6.29 -23.80 5.60
N ASP A 102 -5.69 -23.13 4.63
CA ASP A 102 -4.96 -21.88 4.86
C ASP A 102 -5.87 -20.70 5.20
N ALA A 103 -6.89 -20.50 4.37
CA ALA A 103 -7.77 -19.33 4.38
C ALA A 103 -9.23 -19.72 4.04
N GLY A 104 -9.86 -19.05 3.06
CA GLY A 104 -11.17 -19.41 2.55
C GLY A 104 -11.17 -20.56 1.53
N ASP A 105 -10.00 -21.08 1.20
CA ASP A 105 -9.73 -22.13 0.22
C ASP A 105 -9.53 -23.50 0.85
N HIS A 106 -9.18 -24.49 0.03
CA HIS A 106 -8.84 -25.83 0.52
C HIS A 106 -7.36 -26.14 0.32
N MET A 107 -6.53 -25.13 0.16
CA MET A 107 -5.09 -25.30 0.04
C MET A 107 -4.47 -25.53 1.42
N LYS A 108 -3.41 -26.32 1.45
CA LYS A 108 -2.58 -26.49 2.64
C LYS A 108 -1.20 -25.95 2.34
N PHE A 109 -1.03 -24.65 2.52
CA PHE A 109 0.24 -23.96 2.35
C PHE A 109 1.10 -24.12 3.61
N GLY A 110 2.25 -24.76 3.47
CA GLY A 110 3.12 -25.14 4.59
C GLY A 110 3.75 -23.93 5.28
N PHE A 111 4.13 -22.90 4.54
CA PHE A 111 4.82 -21.72 5.09
C PHE A 111 3.95 -20.91 6.08
N PRO A 112 2.77 -20.41 5.71
CA PRO A 112 1.87 -19.74 6.66
C PRO A 112 1.33 -20.69 7.75
N MET A 113 1.19 -21.99 7.47
CA MET A 113 0.76 -22.98 8.46
C MET A 113 1.82 -23.24 9.54
N ALA A 114 3.09 -23.30 9.15
CA ALA A 114 4.20 -23.40 10.09
C ALA A 114 4.26 -22.15 10.99
N PHE A 115 4.15 -20.95 10.39
CA PHE A 115 4.07 -19.70 11.16
C PHE A 115 2.89 -19.68 12.15
N THR A 116 1.72 -20.16 11.73
CA THR A 116 0.55 -20.34 12.62
C THR A 116 0.90 -21.21 13.83
N ALA A 117 1.59 -22.33 13.63
CA ALA A 117 2.00 -23.23 14.71
C ALA A 117 3.07 -22.59 15.62
N THR A 118 4.02 -21.83 15.08
CA THR A 118 5.02 -21.13 15.88
C THR A 118 4.39 -20.06 16.77
N VAL A 119 3.51 -19.22 16.22
CA VAL A 119 2.81 -18.16 16.99
C VAL A 119 1.87 -18.75 18.03
N LEU A 120 1.13 -19.82 17.70
CA LEU A 120 0.26 -20.50 18.66
C LEU A 120 1.08 -21.14 19.80
N SER A 121 2.24 -21.73 19.47
CA SER A 121 3.18 -22.25 20.47
C SER A 121 3.70 -21.14 21.37
N TRP A 122 4.15 -20.02 20.80
CA TRP A 122 4.63 -18.86 21.56
C TRP A 122 3.54 -18.33 22.50
N SER A 123 2.31 -18.23 22.02
CA SER A 123 1.15 -17.81 22.80
C SER A 123 0.86 -18.74 23.98
N ILE A 124 0.93 -20.06 23.77
CA ILE A 124 0.73 -21.05 24.85
C ILE A 124 1.88 -20.98 25.87
N LEU A 125 3.12 -20.78 25.42
CA LEU A 125 4.28 -20.70 26.30
C LEU A 125 4.25 -19.48 27.21
N GLU A 126 3.82 -18.33 26.69
CA GLU A 126 3.80 -17.07 27.45
C GLU A 126 2.48 -16.86 28.21
N TYR A 127 1.35 -17.30 27.65
CA TYR A 127 0.01 -17.00 28.17
C TYR A 127 -0.84 -18.25 28.47
N GLY A 128 -0.23 -19.42 28.62
CA GLY A 128 -0.94 -20.67 28.87
C GLY A 128 -1.77 -20.67 30.17
N ASP A 129 -1.28 -19.99 31.21
CA ASP A 129 -2.00 -19.88 32.50
C ASP A 129 -3.27 -18.99 32.34
N GLN A 130 -3.20 -17.95 31.51
CA GLN A 130 -4.34 -17.10 31.17
C GLN A 130 -5.37 -17.88 30.34
N MET A 131 -4.92 -18.67 29.36
CA MET A 131 -5.79 -19.58 28.60
C MET A 131 -6.44 -20.61 29.51
N ASP A 132 -5.71 -21.18 30.48
CA ASP A 132 -6.23 -22.16 31.44
C ASP A 132 -7.31 -21.56 32.35
N SER A 133 -7.13 -20.31 32.79
CA SER A 133 -8.11 -19.59 33.61
C SER A 133 -9.50 -19.47 32.96
N VAL A 134 -9.56 -19.58 31.63
CA VAL A 134 -10.80 -19.58 30.83
C VAL A 134 -11.05 -20.92 30.10
N LYS A 135 -10.32 -21.98 30.47
CA LYS A 135 -10.45 -23.36 29.96
C LYS A 135 -10.18 -23.52 28.45
N LEU A 136 -9.24 -22.75 27.92
CA LEU A 136 -8.84 -22.76 26.51
C LEU A 136 -7.43 -23.31 26.25
N LEU A 137 -6.66 -23.63 27.30
CA LEU A 137 -5.31 -24.19 27.16
C LEU A 137 -5.31 -25.55 26.43
N ASP A 138 -6.16 -26.48 26.86
CA ASP A 138 -6.23 -27.80 26.22
C ASP A 138 -6.74 -27.74 24.78
N PRO A 139 -7.81 -26.98 24.44
CA PRO A 139 -8.17 -26.71 23.05
C PRO A 139 -7.03 -26.12 22.21
N ALA A 140 -6.24 -25.18 22.76
CA ALA A 140 -5.11 -24.59 22.06
C ALA A 140 -4.00 -25.63 21.79
N LYS A 141 -3.69 -26.48 22.78
CA LYS A 141 -2.75 -27.60 22.60
C LYS A 141 -3.26 -28.62 21.59
N GLU A 142 -4.55 -28.92 21.58
CA GLU A 142 -5.16 -29.85 20.61
C GLU A 142 -5.02 -29.32 19.18
N SER A 143 -5.34 -28.04 18.95
CA SER A 143 -5.16 -27.39 17.65
C SER A 143 -3.70 -27.34 17.22
N LEU A 144 -2.78 -27.00 18.14
CA LEU A 144 -1.35 -27.04 17.87
C LEU A 144 -0.87 -28.45 17.49
N LYS A 145 -1.32 -29.47 18.22
CA LYS A 145 -0.98 -30.86 17.94
C LYS A 145 -1.52 -31.30 16.58
N TRP A 146 -2.73 -30.88 16.21
CA TRP A 146 -3.31 -31.17 14.89
C TRP A 146 -2.44 -30.66 13.74
N THR A 147 -1.97 -29.42 13.88
CA THR A 147 -1.09 -28.79 12.90
C THR A 147 0.29 -29.46 12.87
N THR A 148 0.89 -29.71 14.04
CA THR A 148 2.23 -30.31 14.12
C THR A 148 2.28 -31.79 13.74
N ASP A 149 1.19 -32.54 13.92
CA ASP A 149 1.05 -33.90 13.38
C ASP A 149 1.17 -33.90 11.84
N PHE A 150 0.58 -32.90 11.16
CA PHE A 150 0.76 -32.74 9.71
C PHE A 150 2.20 -32.37 9.36
N LEU A 151 2.80 -31.40 10.07
CA LEU A 151 4.17 -30.97 9.78
C LEU A 151 5.19 -32.12 9.96
N ILE A 152 5.00 -32.99 10.96
CA ILE A 152 5.81 -34.20 11.13
C ILE A 152 5.70 -35.11 9.91
N ASN A 153 4.47 -35.41 9.47
CA ASN A 153 4.24 -36.30 8.33
C ASN A 153 4.72 -35.68 7.01
N ALA A 154 4.70 -34.36 6.90
CA ALA A 154 5.23 -33.62 5.77
C ALA A 154 6.76 -33.66 5.67
N HIS A 155 7.46 -34.07 6.73
CA HIS A 155 8.91 -34.21 6.78
C HIS A 155 9.34 -35.70 6.89
N PRO A 156 9.22 -36.48 5.80
CA PRO A 156 9.44 -37.93 5.83
C PRO A 156 10.91 -38.34 5.95
N SER A 157 11.85 -37.48 5.52
CA SER A 157 13.28 -37.73 5.57
C SER A 157 14.05 -36.41 5.73
N GLN A 158 15.27 -36.48 6.26
CA GLN A 158 16.03 -35.33 6.77
C GLN A 158 16.09 -34.10 5.86
N ASN A 159 16.15 -34.29 4.54
CA ASN A 159 16.27 -33.20 3.56
C ASN A 159 15.08 -33.17 2.58
N VAL A 160 13.88 -33.59 3.01
CA VAL A 160 12.66 -33.52 2.19
C VAL A 160 11.52 -32.97 3.02
N LEU A 161 10.91 -31.88 2.58
CA LEU A 161 9.73 -31.30 3.21
C LEU A 161 8.63 -31.07 2.18
N TYR A 162 7.45 -31.63 2.42
CA TYR A 162 6.23 -31.34 1.67
C TYR A 162 5.62 -30.03 2.16
N ILE A 163 5.68 -29.01 1.32
CA ILE A 163 5.30 -27.64 1.66
C ILE A 163 3.92 -27.26 1.13
N GLN A 164 3.29 -28.10 0.31
CA GLN A 164 1.96 -27.82 -0.22
C GLN A 164 1.19 -29.11 -0.49
N VAL A 165 -0.12 -29.07 -0.18
CA VAL A 165 -1.09 -30.05 -0.69
C VAL A 165 -2.23 -29.33 -1.41
N GLY A 166 -2.45 -29.72 -2.65
CA GLY A 166 -3.31 -29.04 -3.60
C GLY A 166 -2.51 -28.27 -4.66
N ASP A 167 -3.14 -28.02 -5.80
CA ASP A 167 -2.68 -27.05 -6.79
C ASP A 167 -3.55 -25.78 -6.67
N PRO A 168 -2.97 -24.61 -6.37
CA PRO A 168 -3.74 -23.40 -6.08
C PRO A 168 -4.62 -22.95 -7.24
N GLU A 169 -4.11 -23.08 -8.47
CA GLU A 169 -4.81 -22.63 -9.68
C GLU A 169 -6.09 -23.45 -9.91
N THR A 170 -6.04 -24.76 -9.70
CA THR A 170 -7.21 -25.64 -9.79
C THR A 170 -8.13 -25.53 -8.58
N ASP A 171 -7.58 -25.34 -7.38
CA ASP A 171 -8.36 -25.13 -6.17
C ASP A 171 -9.18 -23.83 -6.21
N HIS A 172 -8.57 -22.76 -6.72
CA HIS A 172 -9.18 -21.44 -6.81
C HIS A 172 -10.16 -21.30 -8.00
N LYS A 173 -10.12 -22.24 -8.95
CA LYS A 173 -11.15 -22.41 -9.99
C LYS A 173 -12.39 -23.17 -9.51
N CYS A 174 -12.45 -23.51 -8.23
CA CYS A 174 -13.56 -24.23 -7.61
C CYS A 174 -14.11 -23.51 -6.38
N TRP A 175 -15.43 -23.56 -6.25
CA TRP A 175 -16.14 -23.10 -5.06
C TRP A 175 -17.04 -24.21 -4.53
N ASP A 176 -16.45 -25.26 -3.97
CA ASP A 176 -17.15 -26.41 -3.38
C ASP A 176 -16.94 -26.47 -1.87
N ARG A 177 -17.57 -27.45 -1.20
CA ARG A 177 -17.28 -27.75 0.20
C ARG A 177 -16.00 -28.57 0.30
N PRO A 178 -15.23 -28.48 1.41
CA PRO A 178 -14.03 -29.29 1.54
C PRO A 178 -14.35 -30.80 1.52
N GLU A 179 -15.52 -31.19 2.04
CA GLU A 179 -15.97 -32.58 2.08
C GLU A 179 -16.38 -33.15 0.70
N THR A 180 -16.70 -32.28 -0.27
CA THR A 180 -17.16 -32.68 -1.62
C THR A 180 -16.11 -32.45 -2.71
N MET A 181 -14.89 -32.06 -2.34
CA MET A 181 -13.79 -31.89 -3.28
C MET A 181 -13.52 -33.17 -4.07
N SER A 182 -13.59 -33.08 -5.39
CA SER A 182 -13.31 -34.19 -6.30
C SER A 182 -12.02 -34.03 -7.13
N ARG A 183 -11.38 -32.85 -7.02
CA ARG A 183 -10.16 -32.51 -7.76
C ARG A 183 -8.95 -33.28 -7.22
N ASN A 184 -7.96 -33.51 -8.09
CA ASN A 184 -6.68 -34.04 -7.64
C ASN A 184 -5.96 -32.99 -6.77
N ARG A 185 -5.32 -33.44 -5.69
CA ARG A 185 -4.64 -32.57 -4.73
C ARG A 185 -3.16 -32.91 -4.74
N THR A 186 -2.46 -32.32 -5.70
CA THR A 186 -1.02 -32.55 -5.96
C THR A 186 -0.16 -32.12 -4.78
N LEU A 187 1.00 -32.76 -4.65
CA LEU A 187 1.98 -32.45 -3.62
C LEU A 187 3.13 -31.59 -4.19
N THR A 188 3.50 -30.54 -3.46
CA THR A 188 4.73 -29.78 -3.71
C THR A 188 5.68 -30.01 -2.54
N LYS A 189 6.95 -30.29 -2.86
CA LYS A 189 8.01 -30.49 -1.87
C LYS A 189 9.23 -29.62 -2.20
N ILE A 190 10.05 -29.42 -1.18
CA ILE A 190 11.44 -28.97 -1.30
C ILE A 190 12.38 -30.08 -0.88
N ASP A 191 13.56 -30.08 -1.46
CA ASP A 191 14.65 -31.01 -1.17
C ASP A 191 16.00 -30.37 -1.51
N THR A 192 17.09 -31.14 -1.52
CA THR A 192 18.44 -30.61 -1.82
C THR A 192 18.60 -30.10 -3.25
N GLU A 193 17.73 -30.52 -4.20
CA GLU A 193 17.77 -30.05 -5.59
C GLU A 193 16.92 -28.78 -5.75
N THR A 194 15.80 -28.71 -5.03
CA THR A 194 14.89 -27.55 -5.01
C THR A 194 14.76 -27.01 -3.58
N PRO A 195 15.75 -26.25 -3.09
CA PRO A 195 15.77 -25.79 -1.71
C PRO A 195 14.67 -24.76 -1.40
N GLY A 196 14.35 -24.62 -0.12
CA GLY A 196 13.39 -23.64 0.40
C GLY A 196 13.67 -23.33 1.87
N SER A 197 14.70 -22.54 2.11
CA SER A 197 15.24 -22.27 3.45
C SER A 197 14.22 -21.65 4.38
N GLU A 198 13.45 -20.68 3.92
CA GLU A 198 12.44 -19.96 4.68
C GLU A 198 11.35 -20.90 5.22
N VAL A 199 10.74 -21.71 4.36
CA VAL A 199 9.66 -22.62 4.77
C VAL A 199 10.18 -23.80 5.60
N ALA A 200 11.39 -24.29 5.32
CA ALA A 200 12.05 -25.29 6.15
C ALA A 200 12.39 -24.75 7.54
N ALA A 201 12.97 -23.55 7.62
CA ALA A 201 13.33 -22.88 8.87
C ALA A 201 12.09 -22.48 9.68
N GLU A 202 11.02 -21.96 9.07
CA GLU A 202 9.78 -21.69 9.80
C GLU A 202 9.15 -22.99 10.34
N THR A 203 9.22 -24.10 9.58
CA THR A 203 8.76 -25.41 10.07
C THR A 203 9.63 -25.92 11.22
N ALA A 204 10.94 -25.68 11.17
CA ALA A 204 11.84 -25.95 12.28
C ALA A 204 11.50 -25.13 13.53
N ALA A 205 11.23 -23.83 13.36
CA ALA A 205 10.79 -22.93 14.43
C ALA A 205 9.49 -23.42 15.08
N ALA A 206 8.49 -23.79 14.26
CA ALA A 206 7.21 -24.32 14.71
C ALA A 206 7.37 -25.56 15.58
N MET A 207 8.17 -26.54 15.13
CA MET A 207 8.41 -27.77 15.87
C MET A 207 9.28 -27.57 17.11
N ALA A 208 10.29 -26.69 17.06
CA ALA A 208 11.09 -26.33 18.22
C ALA A 208 10.24 -25.67 19.30
N ALA A 209 9.42 -24.67 18.94
CA ALA A 209 8.50 -24.01 19.86
C ALA A 209 7.45 -24.97 20.43
N ALA A 210 6.84 -25.81 19.59
CA ALA A 210 5.86 -26.80 20.02
C ALA A 210 6.47 -27.86 20.95
N SER A 211 7.75 -28.23 20.74
CA SER A 211 8.45 -29.18 21.61
C SER A 211 8.50 -28.68 23.06
N LEU A 212 8.63 -27.37 23.28
CA LEU A 212 8.59 -26.76 24.61
C LEU A 212 7.19 -26.85 25.22
N VAL A 213 6.13 -26.62 24.43
CA VAL A 213 4.74 -26.71 24.90
C VAL A 213 4.41 -28.11 25.43
N PHE A 214 4.85 -29.14 24.70
CA PHE A 214 4.56 -30.54 25.04
C PHE A 214 5.61 -31.18 25.96
N LYS A 215 6.67 -30.46 26.35
CA LYS A 215 7.80 -31.01 27.10
C LYS A 215 7.38 -31.78 28.35
N GLU A 216 6.44 -31.22 29.12
CA GLU A 216 5.95 -31.83 30.36
C GLU A 216 4.78 -32.79 30.13
N SER A 217 3.84 -32.44 29.23
CA SER A 217 2.60 -33.22 29.04
C SER A 217 2.76 -34.43 28.14
N ASP A 218 3.69 -34.39 27.17
CA ASP A 218 4.02 -35.51 26.28
C ASP A 218 5.51 -35.44 25.88
N PRO A 219 6.43 -35.89 26.76
CA PRO A 219 7.88 -35.81 26.53
C PRO A 219 8.34 -36.58 25.28
N LYS A 220 7.60 -37.65 24.90
CA LYS A 220 7.92 -38.45 23.71
C LYS A 220 7.59 -37.66 22.45
N TYR A 221 6.42 -37.04 22.38
CA TYR A 221 6.05 -36.19 21.26
C TYR A 221 6.94 -34.95 21.16
N SER A 222 7.26 -34.33 22.31
CA SER A 222 8.24 -33.24 22.40
C SER A 222 9.59 -33.62 21.80
N SER A 223 10.12 -34.80 22.15
CA SER A 223 11.39 -35.30 21.59
C SER A 223 11.33 -35.55 20.08
N THR A 224 10.19 -36.05 19.58
CA THR A 224 9.95 -36.20 18.14
C THR A 224 9.97 -34.86 17.42
N LEU A 225 9.21 -33.88 17.91
CA LEU A 225 9.18 -32.52 17.34
C LEU A 225 10.59 -31.92 17.29
N LEU A 226 11.33 -32.01 18.39
CA LEU A 226 12.67 -31.46 18.47
C LEU A 226 13.65 -32.14 17.50
N LYS A 227 13.51 -33.45 17.27
CA LYS A 227 14.30 -34.16 16.26
C LYS A 227 14.05 -33.60 14.86
N HIS A 228 12.78 -33.48 14.46
CA HIS A 228 12.44 -32.93 13.14
C HIS A 228 12.86 -31.46 13.02
N ALA A 229 12.74 -30.66 14.09
CA ALA A 229 13.16 -29.27 14.11
C ALA A 229 14.66 -29.10 13.80
N LYS A 230 15.51 -29.89 14.46
CA LYS A 230 16.97 -29.86 14.21
C LYS A 230 17.29 -30.23 12.76
N GLN A 231 16.72 -31.33 12.28
CA GLN A 231 16.91 -31.81 10.92
C GLN A 231 16.48 -30.78 9.87
N LEU A 232 15.34 -30.11 10.05
CA LEU A 232 14.85 -29.09 9.13
C LEU A 232 15.70 -27.81 9.16
N PHE A 233 16.21 -27.43 10.32
CA PHE A 233 17.13 -26.29 10.41
C PHE A 233 18.45 -26.60 9.70
N ASP A 234 19.04 -27.78 9.93
CA ASP A 234 20.24 -28.21 9.22
C ASP A 234 19.99 -28.24 7.70
N PHE A 235 18.86 -28.81 7.27
CA PHE A 235 18.47 -28.80 5.85
C PHE A 235 18.34 -27.39 5.28
N ALA A 236 17.69 -26.47 5.99
CA ALA A 236 17.46 -25.09 5.57
C ALA A 236 18.76 -24.29 5.43
N ASP A 237 19.70 -24.46 6.38
CA ASP A 237 20.98 -23.74 6.41
C ASP A 237 22.02 -24.34 5.47
N ASP A 238 22.08 -25.67 5.35
CA ASP A 238 23.02 -26.36 4.45
C ASP A 238 22.64 -26.20 2.98
N ASN A 239 21.36 -25.97 2.67
CA ASN A 239 20.83 -25.85 1.30
C ASN A 239 20.13 -24.50 1.11
N ARG A 240 20.90 -23.41 1.19
CA ARG A 240 20.32 -22.05 1.11
C ARG A 240 19.68 -21.75 -0.24
N GLY A 241 18.40 -21.42 -0.24
CA GLY A 241 17.69 -20.97 -1.44
C GLY A 241 16.22 -20.69 -1.16
N SER A 242 15.66 -19.70 -1.87
CA SER A 242 14.27 -19.32 -1.69
C SER A 242 13.31 -20.29 -2.40
N TYR A 243 12.33 -20.81 -1.66
CA TYR A 243 11.33 -21.72 -2.21
C TYR A 243 10.47 -21.02 -3.28
N SER A 244 10.16 -19.74 -3.09
CA SER A 244 9.34 -18.99 -4.04
C SER A 244 10.09 -18.63 -5.31
N VAL A 245 11.43 -18.53 -5.25
CA VAL A 245 12.28 -18.41 -6.45
C VAL A 245 12.40 -19.75 -7.18
N ASN A 246 12.59 -20.84 -6.44
CA ASN A 246 12.77 -22.17 -7.02
C ASN A 246 11.46 -22.80 -7.53
N ILE A 247 10.32 -22.37 -6.98
CA ILE A 247 8.97 -22.82 -7.35
C ILE A 247 8.13 -21.57 -7.65
N PRO A 248 8.32 -20.89 -8.80
CA PRO A 248 7.70 -19.59 -9.10
C PRO A 248 6.18 -19.57 -9.03
N GLU A 249 5.52 -20.73 -9.15
CA GLU A 249 4.08 -20.90 -9.04
C GLU A 249 3.53 -20.44 -7.68
N VAL A 250 4.33 -20.56 -6.61
CA VAL A 250 3.91 -20.16 -5.25
C VAL A 250 3.92 -18.65 -5.04
N GLN A 251 4.65 -17.88 -5.86
CA GLN A 251 4.81 -16.42 -5.70
C GLN A 251 3.48 -15.66 -5.80
N LYS A 252 2.50 -16.21 -6.53
CA LYS A 252 1.18 -15.60 -6.67
C LYS A 252 0.35 -15.64 -5.38
N TYR A 253 0.75 -16.48 -4.43
CA TYR A 253 -0.01 -16.77 -3.22
C TYR A 253 0.80 -16.38 -1.96
N TYR A 254 1.97 -16.98 -1.80
CA TYR A 254 2.85 -16.80 -0.63
C TYR A 254 4.29 -16.54 -1.07
N ASN A 255 4.54 -15.39 -1.72
CA ASN A 255 5.90 -15.02 -2.09
C ASN A 255 6.78 -14.74 -0.87
N SER A 256 8.01 -15.26 -0.86
CA SER A 256 9.01 -14.93 0.15
C SER A 256 9.74 -13.63 -0.17
N THR A 257 10.01 -12.80 0.84
CA THR A 257 10.93 -11.64 0.72
C THR A 257 12.38 -11.97 1.04
N GLY A 258 12.66 -13.16 1.56
CA GLY A 258 13.97 -13.64 1.97
C GLY A 258 13.86 -14.87 2.88
N TYR A 259 15.00 -15.42 3.28
CA TYR A 259 15.08 -16.55 4.22
C TYR A 259 15.95 -16.28 5.46
N GLY A 260 16.64 -15.14 5.49
CA GLY A 260 17.62 -14.83 6.51
C GLY A 260 16.98 -14.67 7.89
N ASP A 261 15.80 -14.05 7.91
CA ASP A 261 15.03 -13.83 9.13
C ASP A 261 14.41 -15.12 9.69
N GLU A 262 13.99 -16.07 8.85
CA GLU A 262 13.54 -17.40 9.29
C GLU A 262 14.69 -18.23 9.84
N LEU A 263 15.89 -18.16 9.26
CA LEU A 263 17.06 -18.84 9.81
C LEU A 263 17.38 -18.30 11.22
N LEU A 264 17.36 -16.98 11.41
CA LEU A 264 17.53 -16.38 12.75
C LEU A 264 16.40 -16.78 13.70
N TRP A 265 15.16 -16.80 13.21
CA TRP A 265 13.97 -17.17 13.98
C TRP A 265 14.02 -18.63 14.45
N ALA A 266 14.33 -19.55 13.54
CA ALA A 266 14.45 -20.98 13.82
C ALA A 266 15.59 -21.29 14.79
N ALA A 267 16.77 -20.70 14.56
CA ALA A 267 17.91 -20.82 15.47
C ALA A 267 17.56 -20.29 16.87
N SER A 268 16.81 -19.18 16.97
CA SER A 268 16.35 -18.63 18.24
C SER A 268 15.45 -19.63 18.98
N TRP A 269 14.44 -20.20 18.31
CA TRP A 269 13.56 -21.21 18.91
C TRP A 269 14.29 -22.50 19.27
N LEU A 270 15.23 -22.96 18.44
CA LEU A 270 16.06 -24.13 18.74
C LEU A 270 16.96 -23.89 19.94
N TYR A 271 17.53 -22.69 20.09
CA TYR A 271 18.26 -22.32 21.30
C TYR A 271 17.34 -22.38 22.52
N HIS A 272 16.14 -21.83 22.45
CA HIS A 272 15.16 -21.93 23.53
C HIS A 272 14.73 -23.37 23.82
N ALA A 273 14.66 -24.25 22.82
CA ALA A 273 14.26 -25.65 23.02
C ALA A 273 15.39 -26.52 23.60
N THR A 274 16.65 -26.22 23.27
CA THR A 274 17.80 -27.12 23.50
C THR A 274 18.84 -26.61 24.48
N GLU A 275 18.93 -25.30 24.66
CA GLU A 275 20.06 -24.59 25.27
C GLU A 275 21.42 -24.83 24.59
N ASP A 276 21.43 -25.39 23.38
CA ASP A 276 22.64 -25.60 22.60
C ASP A 276 23.18 -24.26 22.10
N LYS A 277 24.39 -23.90 22.56
CA LYS A 277 25.01 -22.61 22.24
C LYS A 277 25.29 -22.44 20.76
N THR A 278 25.41 -23.51 19.99
CA THR A 278 25.65 -23.44 18.54
C THR A 278 24.57 -22.62 17.82
N TYR A 279 23.31 -22.72 18.23
CA TYR A 279 22.22 -21.89 17.68
C TYR A 279 22.32 -20.42 18.09
N LEU A 280 22.75 -20.14 19.32
CA LEU A 280 22.98 -18.76 19.77
C LEU A 280 24.19 -18.13 19.07
N ASP A 281 25.23 -18.92 18.82
CA ASP A 281 26.41 -18.53 18.05
C ASP A 281 26.02 -18.26 16.59
N PHE A 282 25.12 -19.07 16.01
CA PHE A 282 24.55 -18.84 14.69
C PHE A 282 23.83 -17.49 14.62
N VAL A 283 22.93 -17.21 15.56
CA VAL A 283 22.20 -15.93 15.64
C VAL A 283 23.15 -14.74 15.80
N SER A 284 24.21 -14.91 16.60
CA SER A 284 25.22 -13.87 16.82
C SER A 284 26.09 -13.64 15.59
N LYS A 285 26.47 -14.70 14.87
CA LYS A 285 27.33 -14.64 13.68
C LYS A 285 26.60 -14.05 12.47
N ASN A 286 25.34 -14.42 12.26
CA ASN A 286 24.57 -14.01 11.08
C ASN A 286 23.70 -12.77 11.36
N GLY A 287 23.68 -12.25 12.59
CA GLY A 287 22.82 -11.13 12.99
C GLY A 287 23.08 -9.83 12.23
N ASP A 288 24.34 -9.50 11.93
CA ASP A 288 24.67 -8.28 11.17
C ASP A 288 24.15 -8.34 9.72
N GLU A 289 24.11 -9.54 9.12
CA GLU A 289 23.65 -9.76 7.75
C GLU A 289 22.13 -9.86 7.66
N PHE A 290 21.52 -10.66 8.55
CA PHE A 290 20.11 -11.00 8.46
C PHE A 290 19.23 -10.22 9.44
N GLY A 291 19.78 -9.63 10.50
CA GLY A 291 19.02 -9.04 11.60
C GLY A 291 18.44 -7.65 11.32
N ASN A 292 18.87 -6.97 10.24
CA ASN A 292 18.41 -5.63 9.85
C ASN A 292 18.34 -4.62 11.02
N PHE A 293 19.42 -4.54 11.80
CA PHE A 293 19.43 -3.76 13.03
C PHE A 293 19.19 -2.26 12.79
N GLY A 294 18.41 -1.64 13.67
CA GLY A 294 18.06 -0.22 13.62
C GLY A 294 17.00 0.17 12.58
N SER A 295 16.57 -0.76 11.72
CA SER A 295 15.53 -0.52 10.71
C SER A 295 14.26 -1.31 11.07
N PRO A 296 13.25 -0.68 11.71
CA PRO A 296 12.04 -1.40 12.10
C PRO A 296 11.27 -1.91 10.88
N SER A 297 10.68 -3.09 11.02
CA SER A 297 9.82 -3.74 10.01
C SER A 297 8.57 -4.30 10.69
N TRP A 298 7.74 -5.04 9.95
CA TRP A 298 6.46 -5.54 10.46
C TRP A 298 6.42 -7.06 10.56
N PHE A 299 5.97 -7.58 11.69
CA PHE A 299 5.92 -9.02 11.95
C PHE A 299 4.77 -9.67 11.17
N SER A 300 5.07 -10.70 10.38
CA SER A 300 4.11 -11.41 9.53
C SER A 300 4.53 -12.86 9.30
N TRP A 301 3.68 -13.61 8.57
CA TRP A 301 4.04 -14.96 8.10
C TRP A 301 5.25 -14.98 7.17
N ASP A 302 5.62 -13.84 6.59
CA ASP A 302 6.77 -13.68 5.69
C ASP A 302 7.96 -13.07 6.43
N ASN A 303 7.81 -11.96 7.15
CA ASN A 303 8.92 -11.30 7.85
C ASN A 303 8.89 -11.55 9.37
N LYS A 304 9.91 -12.23 9.88
CA LYS A 304 10.01 -12.66 11.29
C LYS A 304 10.85 -11.71 12.13
N LEU A 305 11.51 -10.71 11.53
CA LEU A 305 12.50 -9.89 12.22
C LEU A 305 11.98 -9.25 13.51
N PRO A 306 10.82 -8.57 13.55
CA PRO A 306 10.38 -7.95 14.80
C PRO A 306 10.07 -8.99 15.88
N GLY A 307 9.56 -10.17 15.49
CA GLY A 307 9.36 -11.31 16.38
C GLY A 307 10.68 -11.85 16.93
N THR A 308 11.67 -12.07 16.06
CA THR A 308 13.04 -12.50 16.40
C THR A 308 13.72 -11.51 17.35
N HIS A 309 13.61 -10.21 17.08
CA HIS A 309 14.16 -9.15 17.92
C HIS A 309 13.56 -9.19 19.33
N VAL A 310 12.23 -9.28 19.44
CA VAL A 310 11.54 -9.39 20.73
C VAL A 310 11.91 -10.69 21.43
N LEU A 311 11.90 -11.84 20.75
CA LEU A 311 12.24 -13.14 21.32
C LEU A 311 13.67 -13.15 21.88
N LEU A 312 14.66 -12.67 21.13
CA LEU A 312 16.06 -12.63 21.57
C LEU A 312 16.31 -11.57 22.64
N SER A 313 15.58 -10.45 22.61
CA SER A 313 15.67 -9.45 23.68
C SER A 313 15.35 -10.06 25.05
N ARG A 314 14.46 -11.07 25.11
CA ARG A 314 14.14 -11.83 26.33
C ARG A 314 15.39 -12.37 27.03
N LEU A 315 16.38 -12.84 26.27
CA LEU A 315 17.63 -13.37 26.84
C LEU A 315 18.39 -12.29 27.61
N THR A 316 18.39 -11.05 27.12
CA THR A 316 19.04 -9.92 27.81
C THR A 316 18.31 -9.49 29.07
N PHE A 317 16.98 -9.66 29.12
CA PHE A 317 16.15 -9.38 30.30
C PHE A 317 16.36 -10.38 31.43
N PHE A 318 16.52 -11.68 31.11
CA PHE A 318 16.47 -12.74 32.12
C PHE A 318 17.76 -13.57 32.30
N LYS A 319 18.70 -13.57 31.32
CA LYS A 319 20.00 -14.27 31.44
C LYS A 319 21.13 -13.26 31.69
N LYS A 320 21.39 -12.95 32.98
CA LYS A 320 22.41 -11.99 33.45
C LYS A 320 23.83 -12.18 32.89
N GLY A 321 24.21 -13.40 32.48
CA GLY A 321 25.53 -13.71 31.91
C GLY A 321 25.67 -13.46 30.40
N LEU A 322 24.58 -13.14 29.71
CA LEU A 322 24.56 -12.83 28.27
C LEU A 322 24.31 -11.33 28.00
N SER A 323 23.97 -10.56 29.04
CA SER A 323 23.89 -9.10 29.00
C SER A 323 25.26 -8.52 28.66
N GLY A 324 25.47 -8.14 27.40
CA GLY A 324 26.72 -7.54 26.91
C GLY A 324 27.40 -8.25 25.72
N SER A 325 26.89 -9.40 25.25
CA SER A 325 27.35 -9.95 23.97
C SER A 325 26.91 -9.02 22.83
N LYS A 326 27.87 -8.49 22.06
CA LYS A 326 27.63 -7.49 20.99
C LYS A 326 26.50 -7.89 20.02
N GLY A 327 26.36 -9.19 19.72
CA GLY A 327 25.29 -9.70 18.85
C GLY A 327 23.88 -9.58 19.42
N LEU A 328 23.67 -9.88 20.72
CA LEU A 328 22.34 -9.82 21.36
C LEU A 328 21.85 -8.39 21.64
N GLN A 329 22.77 -7.43 21.75
CA GLN A 329 22.43 -6.04 22.00
C GLN A 329 21.65 -5.42 20.82
N GLY A 330 22.05 -5.69 19.57
CA GLY A 330 21.36 -5.18 18.39
C GLY A 330 19.90 -5.63 18.29
N TYR A 331 19.61 -6.87 18.68
CA TYR A 331 18.23 -7.39 18.74
C TYR A 331 17.38 -6.65 19.78
N LYS A 332 17.94 -6.37 20.97
CA LYS A 332 17.23 -5.60 22.00
C LYS A 332 16.97 -4.17 21.54
N GLU A 333 17.99 -3.47 21.06
CA GLU A 333 17.89 -2.07 20.62
C GLU A 333 16.89 -1.91 19.46
N THR A 334 16.87 -2.87 18.55
CA THR A 334 15.91 -2.85 17.43
C THR A 334 14.49 -3.20 17.91
N ALA A 335 14.33 -4.13 18.86
CA ALA A 335 13.04 -4.37 19.51
C ALA A 335 12.51 -3.11 20.22
N GLU A 336 13.37 -2.38 20.93
CA GLU A 336 13.02 -1.10 21.57
C GLU A 336 12.61 -0.06 20.53
N THR A 337 13.31 0.02 19.39
CA THR A 337 12.95 0.88 18.26
C THR A 337 11.57 0.56 17.71
N VAL A 338 11.25 -0.73 17.51
CA VAL A 338 9.91 -1.19 17.11
C VAL A 338 8.88 -0.74 18.16
N MET A 339 9.11 -1.04 19.45
CA MET A 339 8.18 -0.66 20.52
C MET A 339 7.92 0.84 20.59
N CYS A 340 8.97 1.66 20.41
CA CYS A 340 8.85 3.11 20.35
C CYS A 340 8.01 3.58 19.15
N GLY A 341 8.14 2.94 17.99
CA GLY A 341 7.31 3.26 16.82
C GLY A 341 5.81 2.91 16.99
N LEU A 342 5.51 1.93 17.85
CA LEU A 342 4.14 1.50 18.11
C LEU A 342 3.36 2.40 19.08
N ILE A 343 4.03 3.20 19.90
CA ILE A 343 3.35 4.08 20.88
C ILE A 343 2.90 5.36 20.17
N PRO A 344 1.60 5.70 20.11
CA PRO A 344 1.10 6.83 19.31
C PRO A 344 1.67 8.21 19.65
N ASN A 345 2.04 8.42 20.93
CA ASN A 345 2.58 9.70 21.40
C ASN A 345 4.12 9.70 21.47
N SER A 346 4.77 8.67 20.96
CA SER A 346 6.24 8.60 20.89
C SER A 346 6.79 9.58 19.85
N PRO A 347 7.96 10.21 20.08
CA PRO A 347 8.64 11.01 19.07
C PRO A 347 8.96 10.25 17.78
N THR A 348 9.05 8.92 17.86
CA THR A 348 9.35 8.04 16.72
C THR A 348 8.14 7.20 16.29
N ALA A 349 6.93 7.60 16.71
CA ALA A 349 5.69 6.91 16.35
C ALA A 349 5.57 6.77 14.83
N THR A 350 5.20 5.58 14.37
CA THR A 350 4.95 5.33 12.95
C THR A 350 3.75 6.13 12.44
N GLU A 351 3.89 6.70 11.25
CA GLU A 351 2.82 7.37 10.51
C GLU A 351 1.88 6.38 9.79
N SER A 352 2.22 5.09 9.75
CA SER A 352 1.42 4.02 9.13
C SER A 352 0.18 3.69 9.96
N ARG A 353 -0.78 4.63 10.02
CA ARG A 353 -2.01 4.54 10.81
C ARG A 353 -3.22 5.11 10.11
N THR A 354 -4.39 4.52 10.34
CA THR A 354 -5.68 5.13 9.98
C THR A 354 -6.00 6.33 10.89
N GLU A 355 -7.01 7.12 10.52
CA GLU A 355 -7.49 8.23 11.35
C GLU A 355 -7.95 7.77 12.75
N GLY A 356 -8.63 6.62 12.84
CA GLY A 356 -9.00 5.96 14.10
C GLY A 356 -7.85 5.29 14.85
N GLY A 357 -6.61 5.36 14.34
CA GLY A 357 -5.39 4.94 15.04
C GLY A 357 -5.01 3.46 14.90
N LEU A 358 -5.64 2.73 13.98
CA LEU A 358 -5.23 1.36 13.61
C LEU A 358 -3.91 1.41 12.85
N ILE A 359 -2.92 0.58 13.21
CA ILE A 359 -1.73 0.38 12.37
C ILE A 359 -2.17 -0.17 11.01
N TRP A 360 -1.77 0.48 9.92
CA TRP A 360 -2.17 0.10 8.57
C TRP A 360 -0.99 0.08 7.62
N VAL A 361 -0.68 -1.10 7.09
CA VAL A 361 0.55 -1.38 6.32
C VAL A 361 0.25 -1.88 4.91
N SER A 362 -0.81 -2.69 4.76
CA SER A 362 -1.18 -3.32 3.51
C SER A 362 -2.70 -3.29 3.35
N LYS A 363 -3.17 -3.08 2.12
CA LYS A 363 -4.60 -3.19 1.76
C LYS A 363 -5.11 -4.64 1.71
N TRP A 364 -4.19 -5.58 1.47
CA TRP A 364 -4.48 -7.01 1.57
C TRP A 364 -4.20 -7.44 2.98
N ASN A 365 -5.23 -8.00 3.65
CA ASN A 365 -5.10 -8.48 5.00
C ASN A 365 -4.58 -7.40 5.99
N ALA A 366 -5.24 -6.25 5.98
CA ALA A 366 -4.87 -5.07 6.77
C ALA A 366 -4.72 -5.33 8.27
N LEU A 367 -5.48 -6.28 8.85
CA LEU A 367 -5.47 -6.58 10.28
C LEU A 367 -4.29 -7.45 10.76
N GLN A 368 -3.49 -8.02 9.86
CA GLN A 368 -2.31 -8.82 10.24
C GLN A 368 -1.32 -8.03 11.11
N HIS A 369 -0.88 -6.88 10.59
CA HIS A 369 0.17 -6.05 11.19
C HIS A 369 -0.24 -5.34 12.49
N PRO A 370 -1.45 -4.76 12.64
CA PRO A 370 -1.88 -4.19 13.92
C PRO A 370 -1.99 -5.25 15.01
N VAL A 371 -2.54 -6.44 14.70
CA VAL A 371 -2.67 -7.53 15.67
C VAL A 371 -1.30 -8.09 16.05
N SER A 372 -0.41 -8.31 15.08
CA SER A 372 0.94 -8.80 15.34
C SER A 372 1.77 -7.81 16.16
N SER A 373 1.68 -6.52 15.85
CA SER A 373 2.35 -5.45 16.59
C SER A 373 1.83 -5.34 18.03
N ALA A 374 0.52 -5.44 18.21
CA ALA A 374 -0.10 -5.43 19.53
C ALA A 374 0.33 -6.64 20.37
N PHE A 375 0.40 -7.83 19.78
CA PHE A 375 0.90 -9.03 20.43
C PHE A 375 2.35 -8.85 20.91
N LEU A 376 3.25 -8.40 20.03
CA LEU A 376 4.65 -8.12 20.39
C LEU A 376 4.77 -7.04 21.48
N ALA A 377 3.94 -5.99 21.44
CA ALA A 377 3.92 -4.96 22.47
C ALA A 377 3.50 -5.50 23.84
N THR A 378 2.56 -6.45 23.90
CA THR A 378 2.20 -7.11 25.18
C THR A 378 3.34 -7.96 25.71
N LEU A 379 4.01 -8.74 24.86
CA LEU A 379 5.17 -9.55 25.25
C LEU A 379 6.29 -8.68 25.81
N TYR A 380 6.65 -7.61 25.08
CA TYR A 380 7.72 -6.73 25.50
C TYR A 380 7.39 -5.98 26.81
N SER A 381 6.14 -5.53 26.96
CA SER A 381 5.63 -4.95 28.21
C SER A 381 5.81 -5.92 29.38
N ASP A 382 5.50 -7.19 29.19
CA ASP A 382 5.62 -8.21 30.24
C ASP A 382 7.08 -8.54 30.56
N TYR A 383 7.97 -8.48 29.57
CA TYR A 383 9.41 -8.62 29.80
C TYR A 383 9.94 -7.48 30.68
N MET A 384 9.55 -6.24 30.37
CA MET A 384 9.90 -5.08 31.18
C MET A 384 9.39 -5.19 32.62
N LEU A 385 8.10 -5.53 32.79
CA LEU A 385 7.48 -5.68 34.12
C LEU A 385 8.15 -6.77 34.95
N THR A 386 8.42 -7.93 34.36
CA THR A 386 8.97 -9.09 35.08
C THR A 386 10.44 -8.89 35.42
N SER A 387 11.19 -8.17 34.58
CA SER A 387 12.61 -7.85 34.82
C SER A 387 12.83 -6.64 35.73
N GLY A 388 11.78 -5.88 36.06
CA GLY A 388 11.87 -4.65 36.86
C GLY A 388 12.37 -3.43 36.09
N ILE A 389 12.33 -3.47 34.74
CA ILE A 389 12.63 -2.30 33.91
C ILE A 389 11.38 -1.41 33.86
N GLU A 390 11.46 -0.25 34.51
CA GLU A 390 10.31 0.64 34.68
C GLU A 390 10.01 1.50 33.44
N LYS A 391 10.98 1.66 32.54
CA LYS A 391 10.94 2.64 31.45
C LYS A 391 11.59 2.11 30.17
N LEU A 392 10.97 2.45 29.04
CA LEU A 392 11.48 2.35 27.68
C LEU A 392 11.79 3.77 27.20
N SER A 393 13.05 4.06 26.86
CA SER A 393 13.45 5.38 26.37
C SER A 393 13.33 5.46 24.84
N CYS A 394 12.47 6.35 24.36
CA CYS A 394 12.22 6.63 22.96
C CYS A 394 12.67 8.07 22.65
N SER A 395 13.89 8.21 22.13
CA SER A 395 14.57 9.50 21.99
C SER A 395 14.71 10.22 23.35
N ASP A 396 14.07 11.39 23.50
CA ASP A 396 14.08 12.23 24.69
C ASP A 396 12.87 11.99 25.62
N GLN A 397 12.04 10.99 25.33
CA GLN A 397 10.86 10.63 26.13
C GLN A 397 10.92 9.21 26.69
N ASP A 398 10.42 9.03 27.92
CA ASP A 398 10.32 7.73 28.57
C ASP A 398 8.87 7.23 28.59
N PHE A 399 8.67 5.97 28.24
CA PHE A 399 7.37 5.29 28.26
C PHE A 399 7.38 4.13 29.24
N LYS A 400 6.23 3.85 29.87
CA LYS A 400 6.09 2.76 30.83
C LYS A 400 5.58 1.49 30.13
N PRO A 401 5.76 0.30 30.73
CA PRO A 401 5.13 -0.92 30.22
C PRO A 401 3.61 -0.79 30.01
N SER A 402 2.93 0.01 30.84
CA SER A 402 1.51 0.32 30.71
C SER A 402 1.16 1.01 29.40
N ASP A 403 2.07 1.78 28.79
CA ASP A 403 1.80 2.50 27.55
C ASP A 403 1.83 1.56 26.33
N LEU A 404 2.72 0.57 26.33
CA LEU A 404 2.70 -0.54 25.37
C LEU A 404 1.40 -1.35 25.47
N ARG A 405 0.95 -1.64 26.70
CA ARG A 405 -0.32 -2.35 26.92
C ARG A 405 -1.54 -1.52 26.52
N LYS A 406 -1.53 -0.20 26.72
CA LYS A 406 -2.59 0.69 26.19
C LYS A 406 -2.63 0.68 24.67
N PHE A 407 -1.49 0.69 24.00
CA PHE A 407 -1.43 0.54 22.54
C PHE A 407 -2.00 -0.82 22.11
N ALA A 408 -1.56 -1.93 22.72
CA ALA A 408 -2.07 -3.24 22.38
C ALA A 408 -3.59 -3.34 22.57
N LYS A 409 -4.10 -2.79 23.68
CA LYS A 409 -5.53 -2.67 23.96
C LYS A 409 -6.27 -1.86 22.91
N SER A 410 -5.68 -0.78 22.39
CA SER A 410 -6.33 0.03 21.36
C SER A 410 -6.50 -0.73 20.03
N GLN A 411 -5.50 -1.52 19.62
CA GLN A 411 -5.61 -2.35 18.41
C GLN A 411 -6.61 -3.50 18.60
N ALA A 412 -6.58 -4.18 19.75
CA ALA A 412 -7.54 -5.23 20.09
C ALA A 412 -8.97 -4.67 20.14
N ASP A 413 -9.16 -3.51 20.76
CA ASP A 413 -10.47 -2.86 20.83
C ASP A 413 -10.98 -2.43 19.46
N TYR A 414 -10.11 -1.89 18.62
CA TYR A 414 -10.44 -1.54 17.24
C TYR A 414 -10.94 -2.76 16.48
N MET A 415 -10.19 -3.86 16.52
CA MET A 415 -10.57 -5.14 15.91
C MET A 415 -11.93 -5.65 16.42
N LEU A 416 -12.21 -5.49 17.72
CA LEU A 416 -13.44 -5.95 18.37
C LEU A 416 -14.62 -4.97 18.29
N GLY A 417 -14.51 -3.89 17.50
CA GLY A 417 -15.64 -3.00 17.19
C GLY A 417 -15.52 -1.56 17.67
N LYS A 418 -14.42 -1.17 18.32
CA LYS A 418 -14.10 0.24 18.62
C LYS A 418 -13.46 0.92 17.41
N ASN A 419 -14.19 0.90 16.30
CA ASN A 419 -13.79 1.46 15.01
C ASN A 419 -14.96 2.30 14.42
N PRO A 420 -14.73 3.09 13.36
CA PRO A 420 -15.77 3.92 12.77
C PRO A 420 -17.02 3.15 12.31
N GLU A 421 -16.85 1.91 11.85
CA GLU A 421 -17.94 1.02 11.42
C GLU A 421 -18.77 0.44 12.57
N LYS A 422 -18.28 0.59 13.82
CA LYS A 422 -18.85 -0.03 15.03
C LYS A 422 -19.12 -1.51 14.85
N MET A 423 -18.19 -2.20 14.17
CA MET A 423 -18.31 -3.59 13.74
C MET A 423 -17.09 -4.38 14.21
N SER A 424 -17.30 -5.54 14.83
CA SER A 424 -16.21 -6.46 15.11
C SER A 424 -15.71 -7.09 13.81
N TYR A 425 -14.40 -7.06 13.56
CA TYR A 425 -13.77 -7.82 12.47
C TYR A 425 -13.44 -9.26 12.85
N LEU A 426 -13.67 -9.64 14.11
CA LEU A 426 -13.67 -11.03 14.55
C LEU A 426 -15.08 -11.60 14.37
N VAL A 427 -15.24 -12.52 13.42
CA VAL A 427 -16.55 -13.08 13.02
C VAL A 427 -17.20 -13.81 14.19
N GLY A 428 -18.47 -13.47 14.45
CA GLY A 428 -19.26 -14.02 15.56
C GLY A 428 -19.04 -13.38 16.93
N TYR A 429 -18.22 -12.32 17.01
CA TYR A 429 -18.05 -11.52 18.23
C TYR A 429 -18.84 -10.20 18.15
N GLY A 430 -19.53 -9.85 19.23
CA GLY A 430 -20.36 -8.63 19.31
C GLY A 430 -21.69 -8.74 18.55
N GLU A 431 -22.43 -7.63 18.48
CA GLU A 431 -23.75 -7.57 17.82
C GLU A 431 -23.67 -7.36 16.30
N LYS A 432 -22.54 -6.83 15.80
CA LYS A 432 -22.31 -6.52 14.39
C LYS A 432 -20.93 -7.04 13.99
N TYR A 433 -20.88 -7.96 13.04
CA TYR A 433 -19.66 -8.57 12.49
C TYR A 433 -19.88 -8.96 11.01
N PRO A 434 -18.83 -9.23 10.23
CA PRO A 434 -18.94 -9.65 8.84
C PRO A 434 -19.76 -10.93 8.66
N GLU A 435 -20.75 -10.90 7.78
CA GLU A 435 -21.63 -12.02 7.46
C GLU A 435 -21.32 -12.64 6.09
N PHE A 436 -20.56 -11.94 5.23
CA PHE A 436 -20.21 -12.37 3.87
C PHE A 436 -18.73 -12.76 3.76
N VAL A 437 -18.25 -13.56 4.70
CA VAL A 437 -16.85 -14.01 4.75
C VAL A 437 -16.46 -14.78 3.48
N HIS A 438 -15.32 -14.44 2.85
CA HIS A 438 -14.76 -15.12 1.68
C HIS A 438 -14.24 -16.50 2.08
N HIS A 439 -15.15 -17.46 2.31
CA HIS A 439 -14.81 -18.78 2.81
C HIS A 439 -15.77 -19.82 2.25
N ARG A 440 -15.24 -20.77 1.48
CA ARG A 440 -16.02 -21.78 0.74
C ARG A 440 -16.95 -22.59 1.65
N GLY A 441 -16.39 -23.26 2.67
CA GLY A 441 -17.17 -24.05 3.63
C GLY A 441 -18.25 -23.27 4.40
N ALA A 442 -17.99 -22.01 4.76
CA ALA A 442 -18.95 -21.15 5.45
C ALA A 442 -20.09 -20.70 4.52
N SER A 443 -19.77 -20.38 3.27
CA SER A 443 -20.72 -19.85 2.28
C SER A 443 -21.72 -20.88 1.74
N ILE A 444 -21.45 -22.19 1.87
CA ILE A 444 -22.28 -23.25 1.29
C ILE A 444 -23.04 -24.00 2.41
N PRO A 445 -24.36 -24.19 2.32
CA PRO A 445 -25.15 -24.90 3.34
C PRO A 445 -24.58 -26.29 3.68
N GLY A 446 -24.71 -26.68 4.96
CA GLY A 446 -24.25 -27.96 5.54
C GLY A 446 -24.58 -29.21 4.70
N ASP A 447 -25.79 -29.21 4.17
CA ASP A 447 -26.46 -30.31 3.48
C ASP A 447 -26.41 -30.19 1.95
N ALA A 448 -25.83 -29.11 1.41
CA ALA A 448 -25.75 -28.89 -0.03
C ALA A 448 -24.70 -29.80 -0.67
N ASN A 449 -25.14 -30.69 -1.57
CA ASN A 449 -24.27 -31.49 -2.41
C ASN A 449 -24.03 -30.78 -3.74
N VAL A 450 -22.90 -30.07 -3.85
CA VAL A 450 -22.56 -29.26 -5.02
C VAL A 450 -21.12 -29.45 -5.46
N GLY A 451 -20.94 -29.43 -6.78
CA GLY A 451 -19.64 -29.53 -7.42
C GLY A 451 -18.95 -28.17 -7.59
N CYS A 452 -17.65 -28.25 -7.84
CA CYS A 452 -16.70 -27.14 -8.06
C CYS A 452 -17.28 -25.90 -8.80
N LYS A 453 -17.96 -26.09 -9.94
CA LYS A 453 -18.46 -24.98 -10.78
C LYS A 453 -19.80 -24.43 -10.30
N ASP A 454 -20.72 -25.30 -9.90
CA ASP A 454 -22.07 -24.91 -9.51
C ASP A 454 -22.08 -24.13 -8.19
N GLY A 455 -21.06 -24.35 -7.35
CA GLY A 455 -20.98 -23.66 -6.07
C GLY A 455 -20.59 -22.18 -6.14
N PHE A 456 -20.12 -21.67 -7.29
CA PHE A 456 -19.88 -20.22 -7.48
C PHE A 456 -21.15 -19.37 -7.32
N LYS A 457 -22.35 -19.98 -7.37
CA LYS A 457 -23.59 -19.29 -6.99
C LYS A 457 -23.56 -18.79 -5.54
N TRP A 458 -22.87 -19.48 -4.63
CA TRP A 458 -22.69 -19.01 -3.26
C TRP A 458 -21.59 -17.97 -3.14
N LEU A 459 -20.55 -17.97 -3.98
CA LEU A 459 -19.65 -16.80 -4.03
C LEU A 459 -20.44 -15.52 -4.33
N ASN A 460 -21.35 -15.59 -5.30
CA ASN A 460 -22.11 -14.46 -5.82
C ASN A 460 -23.48 -14.25 -5.14
N SER A 461 -23.80 -15.01 -4.08
CA SER A 461 -25.09 -14.89 -3.41
C SER A 461 -25.16 -13.60 -2.59
N GLU A 462 -26.28 -12.90 -2.70
CA GLU A 462 -26.61 -11.71 -1.89
C GLU A 462 -27.07 -12.07 -0.47
N GLU A 463 -27.22 -13.36 -0.14
CA GLU A 463 -27.54 -13.83 1.20
C GLU A 463 -26.26 -13.99 2.05
N PRO A 464 -26.33 -13.73 3.37
CA PRO A 464 -25.27 -14.04 4.33
C PRO A 464 -24.74 -15.48 4.22
N ASN A 465 -23.52 -15.71 4.70
CA ASN A 465 -23.01 -17.09 4.81
C ASN A 465 -23.97 -17.93 5.68
N PRO A 466 -24.48 -19.07 5.18
CA PRO A 466 -25.40 -19.92 5.93
C PRO A 466 -24.75 -20.56 7.16
N ASN A 467 -23.41 -20.67 7.18
CA ASN A 467 -22.67 -21.09 8.35
C ASN A 467 -21.75 -19.95 8.82
N VAL A 468 -21.81 -19.62 10.11
CA VAL A 468 -20.95 -18.59 10.70
C VAL A 468 -19.55 -19.15 10.91
N ALA A 469 -18.55 -18.51 10.32
CA ALA A 469 -17.13 -18.84 10.51
C ALA A 469 -16.61 -18.26 11.84
N TYR A 470 -17.13 -18.75 12.97
CA TYR A 470 -16.78 -18.23 14.30
C TYR A 470 -15.27 -18.13 14.53
N GLY A 471 -14.82 -16.97 14.99
CA GLY A 471 -13.41 -16.71 15.29
C GLY A 471 -12.55 -16.37 14.08
N ALA A 472 -13.09 -16.40 12.87
CA ALA A 472 -12.38 -15.94 11.69
C ALA A 472 -12.06 -14.45 11.83
N LEU A 473 -10.78 -14.09 11.78
CA LEU A 473 -10.36 -12.70 11.61
C LEU A 473 -10.31 -12.40 10.12
N VAL A 474 -11.22 -11.56 9.63
CA VAL A 474 -11.21 -11.11 8.23
C VAL A 474 -10.04 -10.15 7.96
N GLY A 475 -9.72 -9.90 6.69
CA GLY A 475 -8.64 -9.00 6.29
C GLY A 475 -8.73 -7.58 6.85
N GLY A 476 -9.95 -7.04 7.04
CA GLY A 476 -10.18 -5.76 7.73
C GLY A 476 -10.33 -4.53 6.82
N PRO A 477 -10.32 -3.31 7.39
CA PRO A 477 -10.70 -2.10 6.67
C PRO A 477 -9.61 -1.59 5.73
N PHE A 478 -10.01 -0.78 4.75
CA PHE A 478 -9.07 0.03 3.98
C PHE A 478 -8.51 1.19 4.83
N MET A 479 -7.53 1.90 4.28
CA MET A 479 -6.84 3.00 4.98
C MET A 479 -7.79 4.12 5.44
N ASN A 480 -8.85 4.38 4.67
CA ASN A 480 -9.92 5.33 5.00
C ASN A 480 -10.98 4.74 5.95
N GLU A 481 -10.68 3.61 6.59
CA GLU A 481 -11.51 2.94 7.58
C GLU A 481 -12.83 2.35 7.07
N THR A 482 -13.02 2.30 5.74
CA THR A 482 -14.19 1.65 5.17
C THR A 482 -14.03 0.14 5.14
N PHE A 483 -15.12 -0.57 5.44
CA PHE A 483 -15.21 -2.02 5.33
C PHE A 483 -16.43 -2.42 4.51
N ILE A 484 -16.20 -3.15 3.43
CA ILE A 484 -17.27 -3.63 2.54
C ILE A 484 -17.44 -5.13 2.81
N ASP A 485 -18.49 -5.50 3.54
CA ASP A 485 -18.84 -6.89 3.84
C ASP A 485 -19.39 -7.59 2.60
N ALA A 486 -18.49 -8.10 1.76
CA ALA A 486 -18.82 -8.71 0.49
C ALA A 486 -17.93 -9.93 0.25
N ARG A 487 -18.56 -11.06 -0.07
CA ARG A 487 -17.88 -12.35 -0.23
C ARG A 487 -16.85 -12.35 -1.35
N ASN A 488 -17.06 -11.58 -2.41
CA ASN A 488 -16.08 -11.46 -3.50
C ASN A 488 -14.95 -10.44 -3.23
N ASN A 489 -15.02 -9.71 -2.10
CA ASN A 489 -13.98 -8.79 -1.67
C ASN A 489 -12.99 -9.50 -0.73
N SER A 490 -12.17 -10.39 -1.30
CA SER A 490 -11.20 -11.18 -0.55
C SER A 490 -10.17 -10.32 0.20
N MET A 491 -9.82 -9.13 -0.31
CA MET A 491 -8.92 -8.19 0.38
C MET A 491 -9.32 -7.92 1.84
N GLN A 492 -10.63 -7.73 2.07
CA GLN A 492 -11.18 -7.36 3.38
C GLN A 492 -11.87 -8.53 4.09
N ASN A 493 -12.43 -9.49 3.35
CA ASN A 493 -13.30 -10.55 3.89
C ASN A 493 -12.67 -11.94 3.91
N GLU A 494 -11.46 -12.13 3.39
CA GLU A 494 -10.76 -13.41 3.49
C GLU A 494 -10.09 -13.54 4.86
N PRO A 495 -10.40 -14.60 5.63
CA PRO A 495 -9.72 -14.88 6.87
C PRO A 495 -8.49 -15.77 6.64
N SER A 496 -7.56 -15.77 7.59
CA SER A 496 -6.39 -16.66 7.55
C SER A 496 -6.09 -17.30 8.91
N THR A 497 -5.49 -18.48 8.86
CA THR A 497 -5.07 -19.23 10.06
C THR A 497 -4.02 -18.49 10.88
N TYR A 498 -3.03 -17.88 10.24
CA TYR A 498 -1.94 -17.18 10.93
C TYR A 498 -2.41 -15.92 11.65
N ASN A 499 -3.37 -15.17 11.07
CA ASN A 499 -4.00 -14.04 11.76
C ASN A 499 -4.71 -14.49 13.03
N SER A 500 -5.42 -15.62 12.94
CA SER A 500 -6.17 -16.16 14.06
C SER A 500 -5.24 -16.61 15.19
N ALA A 501 -4.03 -17.11 14.89
CA ALA A 501 -3.01 -17.39 15.90
C ALA A 501 -2.49 -16.12 16.59
N LEU A 502 -2.27 -15.04 15.83
CA LEU A 502 -1.87 -13.74 16.40
C LEU A 502 -2.98 -13.16 17.30
N VAL A 503 -4.25 -13.28 16.89
CA VAL A 503 -5.41 -12.86 17.70
C VAL A 503 -5.48 -13.66 19.00
N VAL A 504 -5.29 -14.98 18.95
CA VAL A 504 -5.25 -15.82 20.16
C VAL A 504 -4.15 -15.37 21.10
N GLY A 505 -2.94 -15.10 20.59
CA GLY A 505 -1.84 -14.57 21.39
C GLY A 505 -2.16 -13.23 22.05
N LEU A 506 -2.67 -12.28 21.27
CA LEU A 506 -3.04 -10.95 21.76
C LEU A 506 -4.18 -11.00 22.78
N LEU A 507 -5.25 -11.73 22.50
CA LEU A 507 -6.39 -11.80 23.42
C LEU A 507 -6.00 -12.50 24.72
N SER A 508 -5.20 -13.58 24.65
CA SER A 508 -4.71 -14.28 25.84
C SER A 508 -3.87 -13.38 26.76
N SER A 509 -3.07 -12.48 26.20
CA SER A 509 -2.27 -11.53 26.98
C SER A 509 -3.09 -10.43 27.67
N LEU A 510 -4.35 -10.26 27.25
CA LEU A 510 -5.30 -9.27 27.77
C LEU A 510 -6.41 -9.87 28.66
N VAL A 511 -6.51 -11.20 28.79
CA VAL A 511 -7.54 -11.87 29.62
C VAL A 511 -7.49 -11.45 31.09
N THR A 512 -6.34 -11.08 31.64
CA THR A 512 -6.20 -10.71 33.05
C THR A 512 -5.71 -9.28 33.24
N THR A 513 -6.30 -8.53 34.18
CA THR A 513 -5.89 -7.16 34.52
C THR A 513 -4.55 -7.13 35.27
N LEU A 514 -3.61 -6.28 34.84
CA LEU A 514 -2.29 -6.12 35.49
C LEU A 514 -2.25 -5.02 36.56
N HIS A 515 -1.30 -5.20 37.50
CA HIS A 515 -0.96 -4.35 38.63
C HIS A 515 -0.57 -2.90 38.26
N SER A 516 -0.96 -1.95 39.10
CA SER A 516 -0.13 -0.80 39.49
C SER A 516 0.46 -1.07 40.88
N SER A 517 1.73 -0.74 41.08
CA SER A 517 2.63 -1.12 42.17
C SER A 517 2.08 -1.10 43.62
N SER A 518 2.20 -2.21 44.37
CA SER A 518 2.97 -2.36 45.63
C SER A 518 2.52 -3.58 46.45
N SER A 519 3.50 -4.24 47.07
CA SER A 519 3.43 -5.34 48.05
C SER A 519 3.69 -6.77 47.53
N SER A 520 4.68 -7.35 48.21
CA SER A 520 5.20 -8.71 48.10
C SER A 520 4.11 -9.76 48.36
N SER A 521 3.52 -10.32 47.32
CA SER A 521 3.04 -11.70 47.34
C SER A 521 2.95 -12.28 45.92
N SER A 522 3.84 -13.24 45.64
CA SER A 522 3.65 -14.40 44.78
C SER A 522 2.59 -14.29 43.66
N ARG A 523 2.97 -13.76 42.49
CA ARG A 523 2.30 -14.09 41.21
C ARG A 523 3.36 -14.56 40.21
N HIS A 524 3.25 -15.82 39.82
CA HIS A 524 4.10 -16.44 38.82
C HIS A 524 3.66 -16.01 37.41
N VAL A 525 4.20 -14.92 36.88
CA VAL A 525 4.76 -15.05 35.52
C VAL A 525 5.95 -15.96 35.75
N ARG A 526 5.94 -17.22 35.27
CA ARG A 526 7.00 -18.18 35.59
C ARG A 526 8.37 -17.50 35.37
N PRO A 527 9.10 -17.10 36.44
CA PRO A 527 10.52 -16.78 36.29
C PRO A 527 11.27 -18.09 35.97
N ASN A 528 10.59 -19.22 36.18
CA ASN A 528 10.99 -20.59 35.90
C ASN A 528 10.62 -21.04 34.48
N LEU A 529 11.04 -20.29 33.46
CA LEU A 529 11.85 -20.89 32.40
C LEU A 529 13.33 -20.85 32.85
N THR A 530 13.58 -21.10 34.14
CA THR A 530 14.80 -21.74 34.58
C THR A 530 14.69 -23.16 34.06
N PHE A 531 15.43 -23.40 33.00
CA PHE A 531 16.00 -24.70 32.72
C PHE A 531 16.69 -25.13 34.01
N THR A 532 16.00 -25.90 34.86
CA THR A 532 16.55 -26.30 36.15
C THR A 532 17.65 -27.32 35.90
N GLY A 533 18.88 -26.84 35.81
CA GLY A 533 19.97 -27.52 36.48
C GLY A 533 19.79 -27.29 37.98
N HIS A 534 19.33 -28.31 38.71
CA HIS A 534 19.69 -28.55 40.11
C HIS A 534 19.34 -30.00 40.49
N SER A 535 20.27 -30.88 40.21
CA SER A 535 20.65 -31.94 41.14
C SER A 535 22.10 -32.28 40.82
N LEU A 536 23.02 -31.93 41.72
CA LEU A 536 24.18 -32.72 42.14
C LEU A 536 25.12 -31.84 42.98
N LEU A 537 25.15 -32.14 44.29
CA LEU A 537 26.29 -31.86 45.17
C LEU A 537 27.48 -32.81 44.82
N PRO A 538 28.70 -32.53 45.30
CA PRO A 538 29.90 -32.53 44.47
C PRO A 538 30.70 -33.83 44.54
N PHE A 539 31.34 -34.19 43.43
CA PHE A 539 32.57 -34.98 43.42
C PHE A 539 33.49 -34.50 42.30
N PHE A 540 34.60 -33.87 42.66
CA PHE A 540 35.86 -33.87 41.90
C PHE A 540 36.45 -35.31 41.94
N PRO A 541 37.25 -35.78 40.95
CA PRO A 541 38.54 -35.16 40.63
C PRO A 541 39.01 -35.14 39.16
N GLU A 542 39.89 -34.17 38.90
CA GLU A 542 41.14 -34.23 38.13
C GLU A 542 41.18 -34.86 36.72
N LEU A 543 41.58 -34.05 35.71
CA LEU A 543 42.94 -34.09 35.15
C LEU A 543 43.17 -32.99 34.06
N PHE A 544 44.34 -32.37 34.17
CA PHE A 544 45.05 -31.42 33.29
C PHE A 544 45.39 -31.99 31.87
N PRO A 545 45.97 -31.23 30.89
CA PRO A 545 45.63 -29.90 30.37
C PRO A 545 45.98 -29.80 28.82
N PRO A 546 46.37 -28.66 28.19
CA PRO A 546 46.08 -28.38 26.78
C PRO A 546 47.32 -28.48 25.86
N ARG A 547 47.14 -28.32 24.54
CA ARG A 547 48.23 -27.90 23.65
C ARG A 547 47.80 -26.79 22.71
N SER A 548 48.63 -25.74 22.74
CA SER A 548 48.59 -24.53 21.92
C SER A 548 48.92 -24.79 20.46
N MET A 549 48.49 -23.88 19.57
CA MET A 549 49.45 -23.26 18.65
C MET A 549 49.01 -21.85 18.26
N SER A 550 49.91 -20.90 18.50
CA SER A 550 49.93 -19.51 18.09
C SER A 550 50.62 -19.34 16.74
N LEU A 551 50.21 -18.34 15.95
CA LEU A 551 51.10 -17.65 15.00
C LEU A 551 50.64 -16.21 14.72
N LEU A 552 51.59 -15.28 14.93
CA LEU A 552 51.61 -13.84 14.59
C LEU A 552 51.77 -13.64 13.07
N ILE A 553 51.46 -12.49 12.43
CA ILE A 553 52.32 -11.28 12.35
C ILE A 553 51.57 -10.07 11.67
N ARG A 554 51.67 -8.90 12.34
CA ARG A 554 51.86 -7.46 11.95
C ARG A 554 51.29 -6.79 10.66
N SER A 555 50.44 -5.76 10.89
CA SER A 555 50.62 -4.28 10.77
C SER A 555 51.37 -3.62 9.58
N SER A 556 50.73 -2.59 8.99
CA SER A 556 51.32 -1.24 8.74
C SER A 556 50.26 -0.12 8.58
N HIS A 557 50.55 1.03 9.23
CA HIS A 557 49.90 2.36 9.14
C HIS A 557 50.64 3.28 8.14
N VAL A 558 49.98 4.33 7.61
CA VAL A 558 50.52 5.72 7.48
C VAL A 558 49.38 6.76 7.42
N SER A 559 49.58 7.89 8.11
CA SER A 559 48.80 9.15 8.14
C SER A 559 49.57 10.32 7.46
N SER A 560 48.90 11.43 7.11
CA SER A 560 49.50 12.79 7.19
C SER A 560 48.50 13.97 7.11
N HIS A 561 48.77 15.00 7.93
CA HIS A 561 48.17 16.34 8.15
C HIS A 561 48.45 17.38 7.00
N PHE A 562 47.88 18.62 6.90
CA PHE A 562 48.06 19.83 7.75
C PHE A 562 47.17 21.07 7.33
N ASN A 563 46.59 21.75 8.33
CA ASN A 563 46.45 23.20 8.70
C ASN A 563 45.92 24.43 7.87
N LEU A 564 45.13 25.23 8.65
CA LEU A 564 45.10 26.69 8.95
C LEU A 564 44.60 27.77 7.95
N PHE A 565 43.54 28.53 8.32
CA PHE A 565 43.55 29.95 8.78
C PHE A 565 42.11 30.54 8.96
N GLN A 566 41.98 31.54 9.84
CA GLN A 566 40.81 32.41 10.18
C GLN A 566 41.12 33.88 9.74
N PRO A 567 40.33 35.00 9.94
CA PRO A 567 38.90 35.24 10.31
C PRO A 567 38.21 36.50 9.66
N ARG A 568 36.98 36.86 10.14
CA ARG A 568 36.33 38.21 10.36
C ARG A 568 35.33 38.88 9.36
N ASN A 569 34.09 39.07 9.86
CA ASN A 569 33.19 40.26 9.95
C ASN A 569 33.17 41.39 8.87
N SER A 570 31.98 41.77 8.36
CA SER A 570 31.16 42.92 8.87
C SER A 570 30.07 43.46 7.90
N LYS A 571 28.89 43.78 8.49
CA LYS A 571 27.96 44.95 8.32
C LYS A 571 27.21 45.26 6.99
N SER A 572 25.87 45.31 7.14
CA SER A 572 24.77 46.07 6.47
C SER A 572 25.00 47.60 6.36
N PRO A 573 24.19 48.50 5.70
CA PRO A 573 22.71 48.50 5.60
C PRO A 573 21.98 49.30 4.44
N SER A 574 20.64 49.42 4.59
CA SER A 574 19.70 50.52 4.19
C SER A 574 19.20 50.62 2.73
N ARG A 575 17.90 50.38 2.45
CA ARG A 575 16.67 51.24 2.55
C ARG A 575 16.56 52.32 1.45
N ILE A 576 15.45 52.33 0.71
CA ILE A 576 14.45 53.44 0.63
C ILE A 576 13.22 52.97 -0.17
N SER A 577 12.04 53.40 0.30
CA SER A 577 10.71 53.12 -0.26
C SER A 577 10.27 54.18 -1.26
N SER A 578 9.31 53.83 -2.13
CA SER A 578 8.20 54.73 -2.44
C SER A 578 7.02 54.00 -3.07
N ARG A 579 5.85 54.14 -2.44
CA ARG A 579 4.51 53.85 -2.98
C ARG A 579 4.20 54.76 -4.17
N LEU A 580 3.45 54.24 -5.14
CA LEU A 580 2.38 54.99 -5.82
C LEU A 580 1.34 54.03 -6.40
N VAL A 581 0.16 54.58 -6.60
CA VAL A 581 -1.15 53.99 -6.42
C VAL A 581 -2.00 54.26 -7.69
N PHE A 582 -3.06 53.47 -7.89
CA PHE A 582 -4.27 53.72 -8.72
C PHE A 582 -4.13 53.53 -10.25
N VAL A 583 -5.13 53.12 -11.06
CA VAL A 583 -6.57 52.78 -10.95
C VAL A 583 -6.88 51.79 -12.11
N SER A 584 -7.97 51.05 -11.93
CA SER A 584 -8.73 50.15 -12.84
C SER A 584 -8.74 50.40 -14.36
N SER A 585 -9.11 49.37 -15.15
CA SER A 585 -10.50 49.16 -15.63
C SER A 585 -10.63 47.89 -16.49
N PHE A 586 -11.58 47.03 -16.12
CA PHE A 586 -12.02 45.83 -16.85
C PHE A 586 -13.10 46.17 -17.89
N ASN A 587 -13.17 45.36 -18.95
CA ASN A 587 -14.38 45.13 -19.76
C ASN A 587 -14.77 43.64 -19.65
N HIS A 588 -16.08 43.37 -19.61
CA HIS A 588 -16.73 42.06 -19.41
C HIS A 588 -17.66 41.72 -20.57
N ASN A 589 -17.88 40.42 -20.87
CA ASN A 589 -19.20 39.84 -21.18
C ASN A 589 -19.20 38.27 -21.09
N PRO A 590 -20.32 37.52 -21.16
CA PRO A 590 -20.94 36.89 -19.98
C PRO A 590 -21.37 35.41 -20.16
N LEU A 591 -20.89 34.46 -19.36
CA LEU A 591 -21.55 33.14 -19.19
C LEU A 591 -21.28 32.55 -17.79
N ILE A 592 -21.45 33.35 -16.73
CA ILE A 592 -21.57 32.84 -15.35
C ILE A 592 -22.59 33.71 -14.62
N LYS A 593 -23.83 33.23 -14.50
CA LYS A 593 -24.82 33.78 -13.54
C LYS A 593 -25.64 32.65 -12.95
N LEU A 594 -25.94 32.81 -11.66
CA LEU A 594 -26.52 31.89 -10.66
C LEU A 594 -25.46 30.96 -10.06
N VAL A 595 -24.89 31.19 -8.87
CA VAL A 595 -25.48 31.67 -7.61
C VAL A 595 -24.42 32.41 -6.81
N TYR A 596 -24.55 33.72 -6.62
CA TYR A 596 -23.99 34.43 -5.45
C TYR A 596 -24.72 35.77 -5.31
N LYS A 597 -25.58 35.89 -4.29
CA LYS A 597 -26.07 37.17 -3.78
C LYS A 597 -25.52 37.32 -2.37
N ARG A 598 -24.60 38.26 -2.17
CA ARG A 598 -24.21 38.79 -0.85
C ARG A 598 -24.87 40.16 -0.68
N ASN A 599 -25.60 40.34 0.42
CA ASN A 599 -25.85 41.66 1.01
C ASN A 599 -24.82 41.89 2.13
N PRO A 600 -24.29 43.11 2.31
CA PRO A 600 -23.38 43.43 3.41
C PRO A 600 -24.13 44.05 4.59
N THR A 601 -23.80 43.64 5.81
CA THR A 601 -23.97 44.45 7.02
C THR A 601 -22.94 44.02 8.07
N MET A 602 -22.45 45.00 8.82
CA MET A 602 -21.25 44.99 9.67
C MET A 602 -21.25 44.02 10.86
N GLN A 603 -20.03 43.55 11.17
CA GLN A 603 -19.44 43.21 12.48
C GLN A 603 -20.10 42.13 13.36
N SER A 604 -19.40 40.99 13.50
CA SER A 604 -18.78 40.57 14.78
C SER A 604 -17.90 39.33 14.55
N VAL A 605 -16.72 39.31 15.14
CA VAL A 605 -15.73 38.22 15.09
C VAL A 605 -16.33 36.94 15.70
N SER A 606 -16.29 35.83 14.95
CA SER A 606 -16.58 34.49 15.45
C SER A 606 -15.66 33.49 14.75
N MET A 607 -14.72 32.92 15.51
CA MET A 607 -13.93 31.76 15.09
C MET A 607 -14.86 30.54 14.99
N TYR A 608 -15.27 30.17 13.79
CA TYR A 608 -15.70 28.81 13.48
C TYR A 608 -14.76 28.26 12.42
N SER A 609 -13.87 27.36 12.85
CA SER A 609 -13.10 26.52 11.94
C SER A 609 -14.07 25.57 11.26
N SER A 610 -14.32 25.79 9.98
CA SER A 610 -14.96 24.82 9.09
C SER A 610 -14.04 23.60 9.01
N MET A 611 -14.44 22.48 9.60
CA MET A 611 -13.85 21.17 9.31
C MET A 611 -14.05 20.89 7.82
N THR A 612 -13.04 21.18 7.02
CA THR A 612 -12.97 20.74 5.63
C THR A 612 -12.75 19.23 5.67
N VAL A 613 -13.73 18.45 5.22
CA VAL A 613 -13.56 17.02 4.95
C VAL A 613 -12.44 16.90 3.92
N LYS A 614 -11.28 16.34 4.31
CA LYS A 614 -10.20 16.05 3.35
C LYS A 614 -10.67 14.90 2.45
N SER A 615 -10.58 15.10 1.14
CA SER A 615 -10.86 14.01 0.19
C SER A 615 -9.86 12.86 0.40
N SER A 616 -10.30 11.61 0.21
CA SER A 616 -9.48 10.40 0.41
C SER A 616 -8.45 10.19 -0.72
N LEU A 617 -7.82 11.25 -1.21
CA LEU A 617 -6.85 11.21 -2.31
C LEU A 617 -5.60 10.45 -1.89
N ILE A 618 -4.96 9.76 -2.84
CA ILE A 618 -3.64 9.19 -2.56
C ILE A 618 -2.57 10.29 -2.48
N ASP A 619 -1.56 10.06 -1.66
CA ASP A 619 -0.43 10.97 -1.53
C ASP A 619 0.37 11.06 -2.83
N PRO A 620 0.90 12.26 -3.16
CA PRO A 620 1.77 12.44 -4.31
C PRO A 620 3.07 11.62 -4.14
N ASP A 621 3.73 11.32 -5.25
CA ASP A 621 5.01 10.62 -5.21
C ASP A 621 6.11 11.45 -4.56
N GLY A 622 6.86 10.83 -3.64
CA GLY A 622 7.82 11.53 -2.78
C GLY A 622 7.20 12.24 -1.58
N GLY A 623 5.92 12.02 -1.30
CA GLY A 623 5.21 12.55 -0.11
C GLY A 623 4.65 13.96 -0.30
N GLU A 624 5.19 14.76 -1.20
CA GLU A 624 4.72 16.12 -1.52
C GLU A 624 4.76 16.43 -3.02
N LEU A 625 3.91 17.37 -3.46
CA LEU A 625 3.97 17.90 -4.81
C LEU A 625 5.14 18.90 -4.93
N VAL A 626 5.95 18.69 -5.96
CA VAL A 626 7.05 19.59 -6.32
C VAL A 626 6.50 20.68 -7.25
N GLU A 627 6.36 21.90 -6.72
CA GLU A 627 6.02 23.09 -7.49
C GLU A 627 7.28 23.93 -7.76
N LEU A 628 7.54 24.26 -9.02
CA LEU A 628 8.75 24.95 -9.44
C LEU A 628 8.49 26.32 -10.08
N VAL A 629 7.23 26.76 -10.06
CA VAL A 629 6.89 28.15 -10.38
C VAL A 629 7.32 29.03 -9.20
N VAL A 630 8.21 29.97 -9.46
CA VAL A 630 8.76 30.86 -8.43
C VAL A 630 7.67 31.78 -7.87
N PRO A 631 7.77 32.21 -6.60
CA PRO A 631 6.85 33.18 -6.03
C PRO A 631 6.84 34.49 -6.82
N GLU A 632 5.67 35.14 -6.93
CA GLU A 632 5.49 36.38 -7.70
C GLU A 632 6.47 37.50 -7.28
N SER A 633 6.81 37.55 -5.98
CA SER A 633 7.78 38.49 -5.42
C SER A 633 9.22 38.31 -5.92
N GLU A 634 9.58 37.13 -6.42
CA GLU A 634 10.95 36.79 -6.84
C GLU A 634 11.16 36.89 -8.35
N ILE A 635 10.07 36.90 -9.14
CA ILE A 635 10.10 36.88 -10.61
C ILE A 635 11.03 37.97 -11.18
N GLY A 636 10.89 39.21 -10.71
CA GLY A 636 11.68 40.35 -11.23
C GLY A 636 13.19 40.16 -11.02
N SER A 637 13.58 39.68 -9.84
CA SER A 637 14.99 39.42 -9.52
C SER A 637 15.54 38.24 -10.30
N LYS A 638 14.79 37.13 -10.36
CA LYS A 638 15.20 35.91 -11.07
C LYS A 638 15.33 36.15 -12.58
N LYS A 639 14.41 36.90 -13.17
CA LYS A 639 14.47 37.28 -14.59
C LYS A 639 15.68 38.13 -14.91
N ALA A 640 15.99 39.14 -14.09
CA ALA A 640 17.18 39.98 -14.26
C ALA A 640 18.48 39.16 -14.13
N GLU A 641 18.53 38.22 -13.18
CA GLU A 641 19.66 37.30 -13.04
C GLU A 641 19.85 36.44 -14.30
N SER A 642 18.76 35.91 -14.86
CA SER A 642 18.80 35.05 -16.05
C SER A 642 19.20 35.77 -17.34
N GLU A 643 19.09 37.08 -17.42
CA GLU A 643 19.57 37.83 -18.59
C GLU A 643 21.10 37.71 -18.79
N ALA A 644 21.84 37.50 -17.70
CA ALA A 644 23.29 37.34 -17.71
C ALA A 644 23.77 35.88 -17.89
N MET A 645 22.86 34.91 -17.91
CA MET A 645 23.20 33.48 -18.05
C MET A 645 23.34 33.08 -19.53
N PRO A 646 24.14 32.04 -19.85
CA PRO A 646 24.03 31.34 -21.12
C PRO A 646 22.59 30.89 -21.38
N LYS A 647 22.17 30.91 -22.65
CA LYS A 647 20.77 30.70 -23.04
C LYS A 647 20.60 29.34 -23.69
N VAL A 648 19.60 28.58 -23.23
CA VAL A 648 19.14 27.36 -23.88
C VAL A 648 17.78 27.64 -24.50
N LYS A 649 17.68 27.45 -25.82
CA LYS A 649 16.42 27.65 -26.55
C LYS A 649 15.57 26.39 -26.46
N LEU A 650 14.35 26.54 -26.00
CA LEU A 650 13.35 25.49 -25.91
C LEU A 650 12.63 25.34 -27.25
N THR A 651 12.35 24.09 -27.63
CA THR A 651 11.39 23.76 -28.66
C THR A 651 9.96 23.71 -28.08
N LYS A 652 8.96 23.43 -28.93
CA LYS A 652 7.58 23.26 -28.47
C LYS A 652 7.45 22.08 -27.49
N ILE A 653 8.11 20.95 -27.77
CA ILE A 653 8.06 19.77 -26.93
C ILE A 653 8.72 20.01 -25.57
N ASP A 654 9.82 20.76 -25.56
CA ASP A 654 10.51 21.10 -24.31
C ASP A 654 9.62 21.98 -23.42
N LEU A 655 8.82 22.88 -24.01
CA LEU A 655 7.86 23.71 -23.27
C LEU A 655 6.76 22.87 -22.61
N GLU A 656 6.28 21.80 -23.27
CA GLU A 656 5.34 20.83 -22.69
C GLU A 656 5.98 20.09 -21.51
N TRP A 657 7.25 19.71 -21.61
CA TRP A 657 7.97 19.11 -20.48
C TRP A 657 8.23 20.09 -19.34
N VAL A 658 8.56 21.35 -19.62
CA VAL A 658 8.66 22.40 -18.59
C VAL A 658 7.34 22.53 -17.84
N HIS A 659 6.19 22.49 -18.54
CA HIS A 659 4.88 22.50 -17.91
C HIS A 659 4.68 21.28 -17.00
N VAL A 660 4.91 20.08 -17.51
CA VAL A 660 4.80 18.82 -16.74
C VAL A 660 5.61 18.88 -15.44
N ILE A 661 6.89 19.27 -15.53
CA ILE A 661 7.80 19.25 -14.38
C ILE A 661 7.42 20.36 -13.39
N SER A 662 7.18 21.58 -13.88
CA SER A 662 7.02 22.75 -13.02
C SER A 662 5.75 22.76 -12.18
N GLU A 663 4.71 22.04 -12.61
CA GLU A 663 3.45 21.92 -11.90
C GLU A 663 3.35 20.65 -11.02
N GLY A 664 4.37 19.81 -11.01
CA GLY A 664 4.42 18.63 -10.15
C GLY A 664 3.79 17.35 -10.74
N TRP A 665 3.54 17.30 -12.05
CA TRP A 665 3.13 16.04 -12.70
C TRP A 665 4.23 14.98 -12.60
N ALA A 666 5.50 15.41 -12.62
CA ALA A 666 6.68 14.57 -12.51
C ALA A 666 7.23 14.43 -11.08
N SER A 667 6.52 14.88 -10.03
CA SER A 667 7.03 14.78 -8.65
C SER A 667 7.52 13.36 -8.33
N PRO A 668 8.68 13.19 -7.66
CA PRO A 668 9.47 14.21 -6.96
C PRO A 668 10.56 14.90 -7.80
N LEU A 669 10.53 14.80 -9.13
CA LEU A 669 11.54 15.40 -10.00
C LEU A 669 11.57 16.94 -9.85
N LYS A 670 12.76 17.52 -9.70
CA LYS A 670 12.98 18.97 -9.48
C LYS A 670 13.39 19.76 -10.72
N GLY A 671 13.48 19.11 -11.87
CA GLY A 671 13.85 19.73 -13.14
C GLY A 671 14.10 18.69 -14.22
N PHE A 672 14.80 19.05 -15.29
CA PHE A 672 15.19 18.04 -16.28
C PHE A 672 16.20 17.07 -15.66
N MET A 673 16.08 15.78 -15.99
CA MET A 673 16.83 14.71 -15.33
C MET A 673 18.34 14.90 -15.45
N ARG A 674 19.03 14.75 -14.32
CA ARG A 674 20.49 14.54 -14.26
C ARG A 674 20.87 13.15 -14.79
N GLU A 675 22.15 12.87 -15.02
CA GLU A 675 22.57 11.61 -15.63
C GLU A 675 22.11 10.40 -14.80
N ASP A 676 22.25 10.46 -13.48
CA ASP A 676 21.80 9.39 -12.57
C ASP A 676 20.29 9.15 -12.61
N GLU A 677 19.48 10.21 -12.70
CA GLU A 677 18.01 10.11 -12.79
C GLU A 677 17.60 9.57 -14.16
N TYR A 678 18.28 10.03 -15.21
CA TYR A 678 18.10 9.56 -16.58
C TYR A 678 18.40 8.07 -16.72
N LEU A 679 19.55 7.62 -16.21
CA LEU A 679 19.94 6.20 -16.24
C LEU A 679 18.99 5.34 -15.41
N GLN A 680 18.55 5.81 -14.24
CA GLN A 680 17.57 5.08 -13.44
C GLN A 680 16.22 4.94 -14.16
N SER A 681 15.70 6.02 -14.73
CA SER A 681 14.47 5.99 -15.52
C SER A 681 14.60 5.02 -16.69
N LEU A 682 15.72 5.07 -17.42
CA LEU A 682 15.94 4.28 -18.62
C LEU A 682 16.15 2.78 -18.37
N HIS A 683 16.77 2.41 -17.25
CA HIS A 683 17.09 1.02 -16.91
C HIS A 683 16.09 0.35 -15.98
N PHE A 684 15.45 1.12 -15.11
CA PHE A 684 14.61 0.58 -14.03
C PHE A 684 13.18 1.09 -14.06
N ASN A 685 12.82 1.99 -15.00
CA ASN A 685 11.52 2.65 -15.05
C ASN A 685 11.11 3.29 -13.71
N SER A 686 12.08 3.63 -12.86
CA SER A 686 11.86 4.09 -11.50
C SER A 686 13.06 4.89 -11.00
N LEU A 687 12.82 5.76 -10.02
CA LEU A 687 13.86 6.49 -9.29
C LEU A 687 13.92 5.95 -7.87
N ARG A 688 15.14 5.67 -7.39
CA ARG A 688 15.38 5.34 -5.99
C ARG A 688 15.69 6.61 -5.20
N LEU A 689 14.82 6.93 -4.26
CA LEU A 689 14.99 8.06 -3.36
C LEU A 689 16.02 7.75 -2.27
N LYS A 690 16.50 8.79 -1.57
CA LYS A 690 17.55 8.68 -0.56
C LYS A 690 17.19 7.80 0.64
N ASP A 691 15.90 7.69 0.94
CA ASP A 691 15.32 6.84 1.97
C ASP A 691 15.16 5.37 1.52
N GLY A 692 15.50 5.07 0.26
CA GLY A 692 15.33 3.75 -0.34
C GLY A 692 14.00 3.53 -1.04
N THR A 693 13.04 4.47 -0.94
CA THR A 693 11.73 4.38 -1.60
C THR A 693 11.89 4.40 -3.12
N LEU A 694 11.14 3.54 -3.82
CA LEU A 694 11.08 3.54 -5.28
C LEU A 694 9.87 4.32 -5.77
N VAL A 695 10.09 5.27 -6.67
CA VAL A 695 9.03 6.01 -7.37
C VAL A 695 9.03 5.60 -8.83
N ASN A 696 7.86 5.24 -9.37
CA ASN A 696 7.75 4.93 -10.80
C ASN A 696 8.15 6.16 -11.65
N MET A 697 9.01 5.99 -12.65
CA MET A 697 9.44 7.04 -13.56
C MET A 697 9.86 6.42 -14.89
N SER A 698 8.88 5.93 -15.63
CA SER A 698 9.11 5.10 -16.81
C SER A 698 9.53 5.87 -18.07
N LEU A 699 9.35 7.19 -18.12
CA LEU A 699 9.76 8.01 -19.26
C LEU A 699 10.91 8.95 -18.87
N PRO A 700 12.00 8.98 -19.66
CA PRO A 700 13.05 9.98 -19.51
C PRO A 700 12.58 11.38 -19.87
N ILE A 701 12.59 12.29 -18.89
CA ILE A 701 12.22 13.71 -19.05
C ILE A 701 13.51 14.55 -19.10
N VAL A 702 13.98 14.81 -20.33
CA VAL A 702 15.31 15.39 -20.58
C VAL A 702 15.22 16.56 -21.56
N LEU A 703 16.19 17.48 -21.48
CA LEU A 703 16.34 18.61 -22.40
C LEU A 703 17.59 18.41 -23.26
N ALA A 704 17.44 18.40 -24.58
CA ALA A 704 18.56 18.21 -25.51
C ALA A 704 19.17 19.54 -25.96
N ILE A 705 20.50 19.60 -26.04
CA ILE A 705 21.26 20.75 -26.54
C ILE A 705 22.29 20.31 -27.59
N ASP A 706 22.55 21.18 -28.57
CA ASP A 706 23.57 20.94 -29.59
C ASP A 706 24.99 21.27 -29.09
N ASP A 707 25.98 20.93 -29.91
CA ASP A 707 27.40 21.12 -29.57
C ASP A 707 27.74 22.61 -29.36
N GLU A 708 27.17 23.51 -30.17
CA GLU A 708 27.37 24.96 -30.04
C GLU A 708 26.83 25.48 -28.70
N THR A 709 25.60 25.11 -28.33
CA THR A 709 24.99 25.50 -27.05
C THR A 709 25.79 24.96 -25.88
N LYS A 710 26.28 23.71 -25.95
CA LYS A 710 27.15 23.14 -24.92
C LYS A 710 28.45 23.94 -24.76
N GLU A 711 29.09 24.31 -25.86
CA GLU A 711 30.31 25.14 -25.83
C GLU A 711 30.04 26.53 -25.23
N GLN A 712 28.90 27.15 -25.57
CA GLN A 712 28.47 28.44 -25.02
C GLN A 712 28.19 28.38 -23.51
N ILE A 713 27.66 27.26 -23.00
CA ILE A 713 27.45 27.06 -21.56
C ILE A 713 28.79 26.96 -20.82
N GLY A 714 29.77 26.26 -21.40
CA GLY A 714 31.12 26.15 -20.86
C GLY A 714 31.13 25.63 -19.42
N LEU A 715 31.70 26.42 -18.50
CA LEU A 715 31.77 26.10 -17.06
C LEU A 715 30.61 26.68 -16.24
N SER A 716 29.64 27.34 -16.89
CA SER A 716 28.50 27.93 -16.19
C SER A 716 27.69 26.86 -15.47
N GLN A 717 27.34 27.14 -14.23
CA GLN A 717 26.50 26.26 -13.42
C GLN A 717 25.01 26.54 -13.62
N ASN A 718 24.65 27.64 -14.31
CA ASN A 718 23.26 28.05 -14.49
C ASN A 718 23.02 28.47 -15.94
N VAL A 719 21.81 28.20 -16.45
CA VAL A 719 21.39 28.62 -17.79
C VAL A 719 19.98 29.21 -17.75
N ALA A 720 19.72 30.17 -18.62
CA ALA A 720 18.39 30.72 -18.85
C ALA A 720 17.65 29.92 -19.92
N LEU A 721 16.38 29.61 -19.66
CA LEU A 721 15.51 28.91 -20.60
C LEU A 721 14.69 29.91 -21.42
N VAL A 722 14.85 29.84 -22.74
CA VAL A 722 14.21 30.75 -23.71
C VAL A 722 13.13 30.00 -24.46
N SER A 723 11.87 30.45 -24.34
CA SER A 723 10.73 29.89 -25.07
C SER A 723 10.92 29.93 -26.60
N PRO A 724 10.14 29.12 -27.36
CA PRO A 724 10.12 29.20 -28.82
C PRO A 724 9.84 30.61 -29.37
N GLN A 725 9.12 31.45 -28.62
CA GLN A 725 8.78 32.83 -28.95
C GLN A 725 9.86 33.85 -28.56
N GLY A 726 10.98 33.40 -27.98
CA GLY A 726 12.14 34.24 -27.64
C GLY A 726 12.11 34.89 -26.25
N ALA A 727 11.07 34.64 -25.44
CA ALA A 727 11.00 35.14 -24.07
C ALA A 727 11.75 34.20 -23.09
N ILE A 728 12.46 34.77 -22.10
CA ILE A 728 13.02 34.00 -20.97
C ILE A 728 11.87 33.61 -20.04
N ILE A 729 11.66 32.30 -19.84
CA ILE A 729 10.55 31.76 -19.04
C ILE A 729 11.00 31.09 -17.75
N GLY A 730 12.30 30.85 -17.59
CA GLY A 730 12.85 30.17 -16.42
C GLY A 730 14.36 30.02 -16.49
N SER A 731 14.91 29.24 -15.57
CA SER A 731 16.33 28.88 -15.53
C SER A 731 16.54 27.46 -15.02
N LEU A 732 17.63 26.81 -15.44
CA LEU A 732 18.14 25.60 -14.79
C LEU A 732 19.35 25.95 -13.93
N ARG A 733 19.38 25.42 -12.72
CA ARG A 733 20.43 25.63 -11.72
C ARG A 733 21.25 24.37 -11.53
N SER A 734 22.51 24.58 -11.14
CA SER A 734 23.47 23.51 -10.88
C SER A 734 23.51 22.51 -12.04
N VAL A 735 23.64 22.99 -13.27
CA VAL A 735 23.43 22.16 -14.46
C VAL A 735 24.48 21.07 -14.61
N GLU A 736 24.05 19.98 -15.22
CA GLU A 736 24.89 18.84 -15.57
C GLU A 736 24.65 18.49 -17.03
N VAL A 737 25.72 18.40 -17.82
CA VAL A 737 25.65 18.12 -19.26
C VAL A 737 26.31 16.77 -19.55
N TYR A 738 25.54 15.85 -20.10
CA TYR A 738 25.96 14.48 -20.40
C TYR A 738 25.53 14.06 -21.82
N LYS A 739 26.04 12.93 -22.30
CA LYS A 739 25.89 12.54 -23.71
C LYS A 739 24.47 12.03 -24.01
N HIS A 740 23.89 12.48 -25.11
CA HIS A 740 22.60 11.98 -25.60
C HIS A 740 22.81 10.75 -26.49
N ASN A 741 22.98 9.57 -25.87
CA ASN A 741 23.04 8.31 -26.61
C ASN A 741 21.64 7.95 -27.17
N LYS A 742 21.26 8.58 -28.28
CA LYS A 742 19.91 8.52 -28.87
C LYS A 742 19.44 7.09 -29.12
N GLU A 743 20.27 6.26 -29.72
CA GLU A 743 19.93 4.86 -30.02
C GLU A 743 19.57 4.08 -28.75
N GLU A 744 20.35 4.23 -27.67
CA GLU A 744 20.06 3.61 -26.38
C GLU A 744 18.76 4.11 -25.78
N ARG A 745 18.55 5.44 -25.78
CA ARG A 745 17.31 6.06 -25.31
C ARG A 745 16.10 5.49 -26.04
N ILE A 746 16.18 5.40 -27.37
CA ILE A 746 15.12 4.88 -28.23
C ILE A 746 14.87 3.40 -27.93
N ALA A 747 15.92 2.58 -27.96
CA ALA A 747 15.82 1.14 -27.74
C ALA A 747 15.19 0.78 -26.39
N ARG A 748 15.58 1.50 -25.31
CA ARG A 748 15.09 1.21 -23.96
C ARG A 748 13.71 1.79 -23.67
N THR A 749 13.35 2.92 -24.28
CA THR A 749 12.02 3.53 -24.09
C THR A 749 10.95 2.82 -24.91
N TRP A 750 11.21 2.51 -26.19
CA TRP A 750 10.24 1.88 -27.10
C TRP A 750 10.42 0.37 -27.25
N GLY A 751 11.52 -0.23 -26.79
CA GLY A 751 11.81 -1.66 -27.01
C GLY A 751 12.21 -1.99 -28.45
N THR A 752 12.42 -0.98 -29.29
CA THR A 752 12.80 -1.11 -30.71
C THR A 752 13.50 0.17 -31.18
N THR A 753 14.29 0.08 -32.24
CA THR A 753 14.90 1.22 -32.95
C THR A 753 14.40 1.33 -34.39
N SER A 754 13.25 0.70 -34.69
CA SER A 754 12.66 0.73 -36.03
C SER A 754 12.36 2.18 -36.48
N PRO A 755 12.64 2.54 -37.75
CA PRO A 755 12.30 3.86 -38.27
C PRO A 755 10.78 4.06 -38.32
N GLY A 756 10.33 5.31 -38.27
CA GLY A 756 8.91 5.66 -38.36
C GLY A 756 8.15 5.72 -37.02
N LEU A 757 8.88 5.76 -35.90
CA LEU A 757 8.33 6.10 -34.58
C LEU A 757 8.12 7.63 -34.50
N PRO A 758 6.88 8.16 -34.40
CA PRO A 758 6.61 9.58 -34.61
C PRO A 758 7.40 10.52 -33.68
N TYR A 759 7.39 10.24 -32.38
CA TYR A 759 8.13 11.06 -31.40
C TYR A 759 9.64 11.00 -31.62
N VAL A 760 10.16 9.83 -32.04
CA VAL A 760 11.60 9.65 -32.29
C VAL A 760 12.02 10.48 -33.51
N GLU A 761 11.32 10.33 -34.63
CA GLU A 761 11.64 11.01 -35.89
C GLU A 761 11.51 12.54 -35.78
N GLU A 762 10.48 13.02 -35.07
CA GLU A 762 10.21 14.44 -34.97
C GLU A 762 11.03 15.15 -33.87
N HIS A 763 11.41 14.44 -32.79
CA HIS A 763 11.95 15.08 -31.59
C HIS A 763 13.24 14.49 -31.01
N ILE A 764 13.63 13.24 -31.33
CA ILE A 764 14.88 12.65 -30.82
C ILE A 764 15.96 12.61 -31.90
N THR A 765 15.64 12.08 -33.08
CA THR A 765 16.58 12.00 -34.21
C THR A 765 17.18 13.37 -34.56
N PRO A 766 16.40 14.45 -34.74
CA PRO A 766 16.93 15.77 -35.08
C PRO A 766 17.48 16.57 -33.89
N SER A 767 17.38 16.06 -32.65
CA SER A 767 17.79 16.82 -31.46
C SER A 767 19.31 16.95 -31.33
N GLY A 768 19.78 17.76 -30.37
CA GLY A 768 21.20 17.85 -30.03
C GLY A 768 21.82 16.55 -29.50
N ASN A 769 23.16 16.51 -29.50
CA ASN A 769 24.01 15.38 -29.10
C ASN A 769 24.24 15.29 -27.58
N TRP A 770 23.76 16.28 -26.82
CA TRP A 770 23.94 16.38 -25.38
C TRP A 770 22.60 16.56 -24.69
N LEU A 771 22.50 16.08 -23.45
CA LEU A 771 21.39 16.33 -22.55
C LEU A 771 21.87 17.24 -21.42
N ILE A 772 20.99 18.11 -20.95
CA ILE A 772 21.23 18.99 -19.80
C ILE A 772 20.17 18.76 -18.72
N GLY A 773 20.63 18.41 -17.52
CA GLY A 773 19.80 18.26 -16.32
C GLY A 773 20.11 19.34 -15.28
N GLY A 774 19.20 19.60 -14.36
CA GLY A 774 19.37 20.63 -13.33
C GLY A 774 18.10 20.97 -12.58
N ASP A 775 18.20 21.78 -11.53
CA ASP A 775 17.03 22.23 -10.77
C ASP A 775 16.31 23.35 -11.55
N LEU A 776 15.03 23.14 -11.84
CA LEU A 776 14.24 24.04 -12.68
C LEU A 776 13.56 25.11 -11.83
N GLU A 777 13.65 26.36 -12.30
CA GLU A 777 12.90 27.50 -11.80
C GLU A 777 12.08 28.08 -12.96
N VAL A 778 10.76 28.16 -12.83
CA VAL A 778 9.87 28.72 -13.86
C VAL A 778 9.26 30.02 -13.36
N PHE A 779 9.27 31.05 -14.19
CA PHE A 779 8.89 32.40 -13.76
C PHE A 779 7.38 32.62 -13.73
N GLN A 780 6.64 31.93 -14.60
CA GLN A 780 5.18 31.99 -14.68
C GLN A 780 4.63 30.63 -15.11
N PRO A 781 3.40 30.27 -14.71
CA PRO A 781 2.73 29.09 -15.23
C PRO A 781 2.70 29.09 -16.77
N ILE A 782 2.85 27.92 -17.38
CA ILE A 782 2.94 27.80 -18.83
C ILE A 782 1.56 27.99 -19.45
N MET A 783 1.44 28.96 -20.35
CA MET A 783 0.21 29.30 -21.07
C MET A 783 0.42 29.13 -22.58
N TYR A 784 -0.51 28.46 -23.26
CA TYR A 784 -0.45 28.26 -24.71
C TYR A 784 -1.24 29.31 -25.47
N ASN A 785 -2.18 30.00 -24.81
CA ASN A 785 -3.07 31.00 -25.40
C ASN A 785 -3.90 30.44 -26.59
N ASP A 786 -4.24 29.16 -26.53
CA ASP A 786 -5.03 28.44 -27.53
C ASP A 786 -6.54 28.41 -27.19
N GLY A 787 -6.94 29.16 -26.16
CA GLY A 787 -8.31 29.19 -25.65
C GLY A 787 -8.65 28.04 -24.70
N LEU A 788 -7.72 27.10 -24.45
CA LEU A 788 -7.96 25.91 -23.62
C LEU A 788 -7.21 25.92 -22.28
N ASP A 789 -6.44 26.95 -21.97
CA ASP A 789 -5.62 27.01 -20.75
C ASP A 789 -6.43 26.85 -19.45
N HIS A 790 -7.70 27.25 -19.45
CA HIS A 790 -8.59 27.07 -18.31
C HIS A 790 -8.95 25.60 -18.00
N TYR A 791 -8.71 24.68 -18.95
CA TYR A 791 -8.80 23.24 -18.73
C TYR A 791 -7.48 22.62 -18.26
N ARG A 792 -6.35 23.34 -18.29
CA ARG A 792 -5.04 22.83 -17.86
C ARG A 792 -4.87 23.04 -16.36
N LEU A 793 -5.61 22.26 -15.56
CA LEU A 793 -5.52 22.33 -14.11
C LEU A 793 -4.29 21.56 -13.63
N SER A 794 -3.46 22.21 -12.82
CA SER A 794 -2.30 21.56 -12.18
C SER A 794 -2.73 20.46 -11.20
N PRO A 795 -1.85 19.51 -10.82
CA PRO A 795 -2.13 18.51 -9.79
C PRO A 795 -2.64 19.12 -8.48
N LYS A 796 -2.06 20.25 -8.06
CA LYS A 796 -2.52 20.98 -6.87
C LYS A 796 -3.92 21.57 -7.04
N GLN A 797 -4.22 22.14 -8.21
CA GLN A 797 -5.55 22.66 -8.52
C GLN A 797 -6.60 21.54 -8.60
N LEU A 798 -6.25 20.40 -9.20
CA LEU A 798 -7.10 19.22 -9.26
C LEU A 798 -7.40 18.66 -7.87
N ARG A 799 -6.38 18.48 -7.03
CA ARG A 799 -6.55 18.06 -5.63
C ARG A 799 -7.52 18.97 -4.88
N LYS A 800 -7.32 20.29 -5.02
CA LYS A 800 -8.23 21.28 -4.44
C LYS A 800 -9.65 21.18 -4.99
N GLU A 801 -9.80 20.90 -6.28
CA GLU A 801 -11.12 20.72 -6.89
C GLU A 801 -11.81 19.43 -6.41
N PHE A 802 -11.06 18.34 -6.21
CA PHE A 802 -11.59 17.13 -5.61
C PHE A 802 -12.04 17.36 -4.16
N ASP A 803 -11.26 18.11 -3.37
CA ASP A 803 -11.65 18.55 -2.02
C ASP A 803 -12.93 19.40 -2.06
N ASN A 804 -13.02 20.39 -2.97
CA ASN A 804 -14.20 21.24 -3.13
C ASN A 804 -15.45 20.43 -3.46
N ARG A 805 -15.29 19.37 -4.27
CA ARG A 805 -16.38 18.45 -4.62
C ARG A 805 -16.63 17.37 -3.59
N GLN A 806 -15.88 17.34 -2.49
CA GLN A 806 -15.99 16.31 -1.45
C GLN A 806 -15.86 14.90 -2.04
N ALA A 807 -14.88 14.71 -2.92
CA ALA A 807 -14.60 13.40 -3.50
C ALA A 807 -14.10 12.45 -2.42
N ASP A 808 -14.67 11.25 -2.32
CA ASP A 808 -14.15 10.18 -1.45
C ASP A 808 -13.47 9.05 -2.23
N ALA A 809 -13.52 9.12 -3.55
CA ALA A 809 -12.67 8.39 -4.48
C ALA A 809 -12.47 9.22 -5.74
N VAL A 810 -11.27 9.20 -6.31
CA VAL A 810 -11.01 9.75 -7.64
C VAL A 810 -10.59 8.62 -8.57
N PHE A 811 -11.28 8.51 -9.71
CA PHE A 811 -10.94 7.54 -10.74
C PHE A 811 -10.64 8.26 -12.05
N ALA A 812 -9.51 7.94 -12.67
CA ALA A 812 -9.04 8.62 -13.87
C ALA A 812 -9.20 7.77 -15.13
N PHE A 813 -9.53 8.44 -16.24
CA PHE A 813 -9.53 7.86 -17.57
C PHE A 813 -8.74 8.75 -18.54
N GLN A 814 -7.63 8.20 -19.04
CA GLN A 814 -6.71 8.85 -19.97
C GLN A 814 -7.14 8.62 -21.42
N LEU A 815 -7.16 9.66 -22.24
CA LEU A 815 -7.56 9.58 -23.65
C LEU A 815 -6.69 10.44 -24.56
N ARG A 816 -6.26 9.85 -25.69
CA ARG A 816 -5.79 10.60 -26.88
C ARG A 816 -6.84 10.67 -27.98
N ASN A 817 -7.89 9.85 -27.91
CA ASN A 817 -8.95 9.73 -28.90
C ASN A 817 -10.27 10.38 -28.42
N PRO A 818 -11.20 10.73 -29.33
CA PRO A 818 -12.55 11.16 -28.97
C PRO A 818 -13.32 10.15 -28.11
N VAL A 819 -14.25 10.64 -27.28
CA VAL A 819 -15.09 9.82 -26.40
C VAL A 819 -16.31 9.27 -27.16
N HIS A 820 -16.40 7.96 -27.33
CA HIS A 820 -17.61 7.31 -27.81
C HIS A 820 -18.37 6.64 -26.65
N ASN A 821 -19.60 6.15 -26.89
CA ASN A 821 -20.46 5.63 -25.82
C ASN A 821 -19.91 4.37 -25.14
N GLY A 822 -18.92 3.69 -25.74
CA GLY A 822 -18.21 2.59 -25.11
C GLY A 822 -17.27 3.07 -24.00
N HIS A 823 -16.57 4.17 -24.22
CA HIS A 823 -15.79 4.86 -23.17
C HIS A 823 -16.72 5.35 -22.06
N ALA A 824 -17.85 5.98 -22.43
CA ALA A 824 -18.83 6.47 -21.46
C ALA A 824 -19.44 5.35 -20.61
N LEU A 825 -19.78 4.21 -21.24
CA LEU A 825 -20.27 3.03 -20.53
C LEU A 825 -19.27 2.58 -19.45
N LEU A 826 -17.98 2.51 -19.79
CA LEU A 826 -16.96 2.11 -18.83
C LEU A 826 -16.80 3.10 -17.68
N MET A 827 -16.80 4.40 -17.97
CA MET A 827 -16.68 5.44 -16.95
C MET A 827 -17.89 5.44 -16.01
N ASN A 828 -19.11 5.30 -16.56
CA ASN A 828 -20.34 5.23 -15.79
C ASN A 828 -20.46 3.92 -14.98
N ASP A 829 -20.09 2.77 -15.56
CA ASP A 829 -20.03 1.48 -14.85
C ASP A 829 -19.00 1.52 -13.72
N THR A 830 -17.84 2.13 -13.95
CA THR A 830 -16.81 2.30 -12.91
C THR A 830 -17.36 3.12 -11.74
N ARG A 831 -18.00 4.26 -12.02
CA ARG A 831 -18.67 5.04 -10.98
C ARG A 831 -19.69 4.20 -10.21
N LYS A 832 -20.56 3.49 -10.93
CA LYS A 832 -21.59 2.65 -10.35
C LYS A 832 -21.00 1.60 -9.41
N ARG A 833 -19.93 0.91 -9.85
CA ARG A 833 -19.22 -0.08 -9.05
C ARG A 833 -18.56 0.54 -7.81
N LEU A 834 -17.98 1.73 -7.93
CA LEU A 834 -17.43 2.42 -6.75
C LEU A 834 -18.53 2.79 -5.74
N LEU A 835 -19.71 3.20 -6.21
CA LEU A 835 -20.87 3.41 -5.33
C LEU A 835 -21.33 2.11 -4.67
N GLU A 836 -21.36 0.99 -5.41
CA GLU A 836 -21.66 -0.35 -4.90
C GLU A 836 -20.59 -0.83 -3.89
N MET A 837 -19.33 -0.41 -4.06
CA MET A 837 -18.23 -0.59 -3.11
C MET A 837 -18.30 0.37 -1.91
N GLY A 838 -19.40 1.10 -1.73
CA GLY A 838 -19.64 1.89 -0.52
C GLY A 838 -19.10 3.32 -0.54
N TYR A 839 -18.33 3.72 -1.57
CA TYR A 839 -18.00 5.13 -1.80
C TYR A 839 -19.30 5.94 -2.02
N LYS A 840 -19.37 7.13 -1.45
CA LYS A 840 -20.52 8.04 -1.48
C LYS A 840 -20.44 9.03 -2.63
N ASN A 841 -19.23 9.47 -2.98
CA ASN A 841 -19.03 10.46 -4.03
C ASN A 841 -17.73 10.26 -4.82
N PRO A 842 -17.63 9.17 -5.62
CA PRO A 842 -16.54 9.02 -6.57
C PRO A 842 -16.50 10.22 -7.53
N ILE A 843 -15.36 10.67 -8.01
CA ILE A 843 -15.28 11.72 -9.04
C ILE A 843 -14.42 11.22 -10.20
N LEU A 844 -14.96 11.33 -11.42
CA LEU A 844 -14.25 11.01 -12.64
C LEU A 844 -13.31 12.16 -12.98
N LEU A 845 -12.02 11.86 -13.13
CA LEU A 845 -11.07 12.70 -13.85
C LEU A 845 -10.98 12.21 -15.30
N LEU A 846 -11.75 12.85 -16.19
CA LEU A 846 -11.68 12.63 -17.63
C LEU A 846 -10.53 13.48 -18.17
N HIS A 847 -9.45 12.82 -18.56
CA HIS A 847 -8.15 13.47 -18.65
C HIS A 847 -7.57 13.33 -20.06
N PRO A 848 -8.01 14.12 -21.06
CA PRO A 848 -7.41 14.09 -22.39
C PRO A 848 -5.93 14.55 -22.40
N LEU A 849 -5.12 13.94 -23.27
CA LEU A 849 -3.76 14.40 -23.58
C LEU A 849 -3.78 15.73 -24.33
N GLY A 850 -2.95 16.67 -23.89
CA GLY A 850 -2.85 18.03 -24.42
C GLY A 850 -1.55 18.37 -25.13
N GLY A 851 -0.51 17.56 -24.99
CA GLY A 851 0.75 17.74 -25.71
C GLY A 851 0.74 17.13 -27.11
N PHE A 852 1.93 16.97 -27.68
CA PHE A 852 2.14 16.35 -29.00
C PHE A 852 1.36 15.04 -29.20
N THR A 853 0.76 14.90 -30.38
CA THR A 853 0.17 13.66 -30.90
C THR A 853 0.53 13.51 -32.38
N LYS A 854 0.62 12.27 -32.88
CA LYS A 854 0.88 11.99 -34.30
C LYS A 854 -0.23 12.53 -35.21
N ALA A 855 0.11 12.78 -36.48
CA ALA A 855 -0.75 13.49 -37.44
C ALA A 855 -2.14 12.89 -37.71
N ASP A 856 -2.35 11.58 -37.51
CA ASP A 856 -3.66 10.94 -37.74
C ASP A 856 -4.59 10.92 -36.52
N ASP A 857 -4.12 11.40 -35.36
CA ASP A 857 -4.97 11.61 -34.18
C ASP A 857 -5.79 12.89 -34.30
N VAL A 858 -6.96 12.93 -33.65
CA VAL A 858 -7.85 14.10 -33.70
C VAL A 858 -7.26 15.24 -32.86
N PRO A 859 -7.16 16.47 -33.38
CA PRO A 859 -6.63 17.63 -32.67
C PRO A 859 -7.30 17.89 -31.32
N LEU A 860 -6.55 18.50 -30.40
CA LEU A 860 -7.00 18.72 -29.01
C LEU A 860 -8.26 19.58 -28.92
N ASP A 861 -8.32 20.70 -29.66
CA ASP A 861 -9.46 21.60 -29.70
C ASP A 861 -10.75 20.89 -30.15
N VAL A 862 -10.66 20.08 -31.21
CA VAL A 862 -11.77 19.26 -31.71
C VAL A 862 -12.19 18.21 -30.67
N ARG A 863 -11.22 17.56 -30.00
CA ARG A 863 -11.52 16.65 -28.90
C ARG A 863 -12.23 17.38 -27.77
N MET A 864 -11.73 18.53 -27.33
CA MET A 864 -12.33 19.28 -26.22
C MET A 864 -13.76 19.76 -26.54
N GLU A 865 -14.01 20.23 -27.77
CA GLU A 865 -15.38 20.54 -28.23
C GLU A 865 -16.28 19.29 -28.15
N GLN A 866 -15.77 18.14 -28.61
CA GLN A 866 -16.49 16.87 -28.55
C GLN A 866 -16.77 16.43 -27.11
N HIS A 867 -15.86 16.64 -26.16
CA HIS A 867 -16.06 16.34 -24.74
C HIS A 867 -17.13 17.25 -24.12
N SER A 868 -17.19 18.52 -24.51
CA SER A 868 -18.28 19.44 -24.10
C SER A 868 -19.63 18.88 -24.51
N LYS A 869 -19.74 18.37 -25.74
CA LYS A 869 -20.97 17.73 -26.26
C LYS A 869 -21.37 16.47 -25.52
N VAL A 870 -20.41 15.64 -25.10
CA VAL A 870 -20.67 14.47 -24.26
C VAL A 870 -21.29 14.86 -22.91
N LEU A 871 -20.84 15.97 -22.31
CA LEU A 871 -21.40 16.47 -21.05
C LEU A 871 -22.76 17.16 -21.24
N GLU A 872 -22.90 17.99 -22.29
CA GLU A 872 -24.16 18.67 -22.63
C GLU A 872 -25.29 17.68 -22.92
N ASP A 873 -24.98 16.59 -23.63
CA ASP A 873 -25.94 15.52 -23.95
C ASP A 873 -26.25 14.60 -22.76
N GLY A 874 -25.60 14.80 -21.59
CA GLY A 874 -25.82 13.99 -20.39
C GLY A 874 -25.28 12.56 -20.47
N VAL A 875 -24.39 12.28 -21.43
CA VAL A 875 -23.72 10.97 -21.56
C VAL A 875 -22.79 10.72 -20.37
N LEU A 876 -22.16 11.78 -19.87
CA LEU A 876 -21.46 11.83 -18.60
C LEU A 876 -22.05 12.96 -17.75
N ASP A 877 -22.17 12.74 -16.43
CA ASP A 877 -22.70 13.74 -15.52
C ASP A 877 -21.63 14.81 -15.20
N PRO A 878 -21.85 16.11 -15.51
CA PRO A 878 -20.90 17.18 -15.23
C PRO A 878 -20.68 17.46 -13.73
N LYS A 879 -21.61 17.05 -12.85
CA LYS A 879 -21.42 17.18 -11.40
C LYS A 879 -20.34 16.23 -10.89
N THR A 880 -20.25 15.05 -11.50
CA THR A 880 -19.37 13.97 -11.05
C THR A 880 -18.18 13.74 -11.99
N THR A 881 -17.99 14.64 -12.96
CA THR A 881 -16.93 14.57 -13.95
C THR A 881 -16.16 15.89 -13.99
N ILE A 882 -14.84 15.80 -13.89
CA ILE A 882 -13.91 16.89 -14.14
C ILE A 882 -13.19 16.58 -15.45
N VAL A 883 -13.32 17.48 -16.42
CA VAL A 883 -12.54 17.43 -17.65
C VAL A 883 -11.34 18.35 -17.47
N SER A 884 -10.13 17.79 -17.56
CA SER A 884 -8.88 18.53 -17.44
C SER A 884 -7.88 18.04 -18.48
N ILE A 885 -7.03 18.91 -18.99
CA ILE A 885 -6.01 18.58 -19.98
C ILE A 885 -4.71 18.19 -19.28
N PHE A 886 -4.15 17.04 -19.66
CA PHE A 886 -2.82 16.61 -19.23
C PHE A 886 -1.77 17.17 -20.19
N PRO A 887 -0.84 18.04 -19.76
CA PRO A 887 0.06 18.75 -20.67
C PRO A 887 1.14 17.87 -21.33
N SER A 888 1.28 16.61 -20.92
CA SER A 888 2.33 15.72 -21.44
C SER A 888 2.19 15.43 -22.94
N PRO A 889 3.32 15.33 -23.66
CA PRO A 889 3.34 14.78 -25.00
C PRO A 889 3.15 13.27 -25.03
N MET A 890 2.66 12.77 -26.17
CA MET A 890 2.46 11.35 -26.46
C MET A 890 3.67 10.74 -27.21
N HIS A 891 4.26 9.67 -26.65
CA HIS A 891 5.44 8.98 -27.19
C HIS A 891 5.07 7.78 -28.07
N TYR A 892 3.89 7.21 -27.84
CA TYR A 892 3.45 5.94 -28.39
C TYR A 892 4.35 4.76 -27.96
N ALA A 893 4.88 4.82 -26.72
CA ALA A 893 5.83 3.84 -26.18
C ALA A 893 5.15 2.67 -25.43
N GLY A 894 3.85 2.46 -25.66
CA GLY A 894 3.13 1.27 -25.20
C GLY A 894 3.23 1.07 -23.68
N PRO A 895 3.65 -0.10 -23.18
CA PRO A 895 3.69 -0.38 -21.75
C PRO A 895 4.56 0.57 -20.91
N THR A 896 5.61 1.16 -21.50
CA THR A 896 6.47 2.15 -20.84
C THR A 896 5.68 3.43 -20.54
N GLU A 897 4.95 3.95 -21.52
CA GLU A 897 4.21 5.21 -21.37
C GLU A 897 2.91 5.06 -20.58
N VAL A 898 2.29 3.88 -20.59
CA VAL A 898 1.11 3.62 -19.75
C VAL A 898 1.43 3.79 -18.26
N GLN A 899 2.63 3.39 -17.82
CA GLN A 899 3.11 3.63 -16.46
C GLN A 899 3.20 5.14 -16.15
N TRP A 900 3.79 5.92 -17.06
CA TRP A 900 3.88 7.39 -16.94
C TRP A 900 2.50 8.03 -16.80
N HIS A 901 1.55 7.60 -17.63
CA HIS A 901 0.17 8.08 -17.55
C HIS A 901 -0.47 7.80 -16.19
N ALA A 902 -0.29 6.60 -15.64
CA ALA A 902 -0.80 6.23 -14.34
C ALA A 902 -0.13 7.03 -13.20
N LYS A 903 1.21 7.09 -13.22
CA LYS A 903 2.04 7.84 -12.28
C LYS A 903 1.65 9.31 -12.20
N ALA A 904 1.45 9.99 -13.32
CA ALA A 904 1.04 11.39 -13.32
C ALA A 904 -0.31 11.62 -12.60
N ARG A 905 -1.20 10.62 -12.59
CA ARG A 905 -2.51 10.72 -11.93
C ARG A 905 -2.44 10.42 -10.44
N ILE A 906 -1.42 9.71 -10.00
CA ILE A 906 -1.08 9.65 -8.57
C ILE A 906 -0.80 11.06 -8.07
N ASN A 907 0.01 11.84 -8.78
CA ASN A 907 0.31 13.21 -8.39
C ASN A 907 -0.94 14.10 -8.40
N ALA A 908 -1.91 13.87 -9.29
CA ALA A 908 -3.22 14.54 -9.25
C ALA A 908 -4.16 14.08 -8.12
N GLY A 909 -3.89 12.95 -7.45
CA GLY A 909 -4.69 12.43 -6.33
C GLY A 909 -5.66 11.30 -6.69
N ALA A 910 -5.55 10.68 -7.87
CA ALA A 910 -6.42 9.59 -8.27
C ALA A 910 -6.15 8.29 -7.50
N ASN A 911 -7.17 7.66 -6.92
CA ASN A 911 -7.08 6.36 -6.25
C ASN A 911 -7.24 5.19 -7.21
N PHE A 912 -7.96 5.41 -8.32
CA PHE A 912 -8.29 4.39 -9.30
C PHE A 912 -7.89 4.83 -10.69
N TYR A 913 -7.41 3.89 -11.50
CA TYR A 913 -7.01 4.16 -12.87
C TYR A 913 -7.61 3.14 -13.81
N ILE A 914 -8.41 3.62 -14.76
CA ILE A 914 -9.01 2.79 -15.79
C ILE A 914 -8.00 2.65 -16.94
N VAL A 915 -7.52 1.43 -17.17
CA VAL A 915 -6.59 1.12 -18.27
C VAL A 915 -7.30 0.29 -19.35
N GLY A 916 -7.28 0.78 -20.59
CA GLY A 916 -7.88 0.11 -21.75
C GLY A 916 -6.94 -0.79 -22.56
N ARG A 917 -7.46 -1.33 -23.67
CA ARG A 917 -6.66 -2.04 -24.70
C ARG A 917 -5.75 -1.02 -25.40
N ASP A 918 -4.45 -1.31 -25.46
CA ASP A 918 -3.44 -0.51 -26.15
C ASP A 918 -3.52 1.03 -25.89
N PRO A 919 -3.52 1.48 -24.62
CA PRO A 919 -3.83 2.87 -24.28
C PRO A 919 -2.71 3.85 -24.66
N ALA A 920 -1.51 3.35 -24.95
CA ALA A 920 -0.39 4.16 -25.40
C ALA A 920 0.49 3.54 -26.50
N GLY A 921 0.02 2.51 -27.22
CA GLY A 921 0.75 1.97 -28.36
C GLY A 921 0.23 2.47 -29.70
N MET A 922 0.82 1.89 -30.75
CA MET A 922 0.53 2.16 -32.15
C MET A 922 0.75 0.90 -32.98
N GLY A 923 0.34 0.92 -34.25
CA GLY A 923 0.73 -0.10 -35.23
C GLY A 923 2.24 -0.09 -35.46
N HIS A 924 2.82 -1.23 -35.79
CA HIS A 924 4.23 -1.32 -36.16
C HIS A 924 4.51 -0.49 -37.42
N PRO A 925 5.54 0.37 -37.45
CA PRO A 925 5.73 1.31 -38.55
C PRO A 925 6.07 0.64 -39.88
N THR A 926 6.73 -0.53 -39.84
CA THR A 926 7.22 -1.26 -41.02
C THR A 926 6.53 -2.60 -41.27
N GLU A 927 5.68 -3.06 -40.34
CA GLU A 927 5.04 -4.39 -40.40
C GLU A 927 3.54 -4.29 -40.20
N LYS A 928 2.78 -5.23 -40.76
CA LYS A 928 1.31 -5.26 -40.64
C LYS A 928 0.84 -5.94 -39.34
N ARG A 929 1.25 -5.41 -38.20
CA ARG A 929 0.86 -5.84 -36.84
C ARG A 929 0.89 -4.68 -35.85
N ASP A 930 0.39 -4.89 -34.63
CA ASP A 930 0.56 -3.94 -33.53
C ASP A 930 2.04 -3.90 -33.08
N LEU A 931 2.54 -2.73 -32.66
CA LEU A 931 3.93 -2.58 -32.18
C LEU A 931 4.14 -3.30 -30.85
N TYR A 932 3.12 -3.26 -29.98
CA TYR A 932 3.08 -3.94 -28.69
C TYR A 932 1.88 -4.86 -28.63
N ASP A 933 1.96 -5.90 -27.80
CA ASP A 933 0.77 -6.64 -27.42
C ASP A 933 -0.22 -5.69 -26.70
N PRO A 934 -1.50 -5.72 -27.09
CA PRO A 934 -2.49 -4.76 -26.64
C PRO A 934 -2.82 -4.83 -25.14
N ASP A 935 -2.51 -5.93 -24.45
CA ASP A 935 -2.78 -6.11 -23.02
C ASP A 935 -1.53 -5.86 -22.15
N HIS A 936 -0.34 -5.75 -22.74
CA HIS A 936 0.90 -5.59 -21.98
C HIS A 936 0.90 -4.34 -21.10
N GLY A 937 0.35 -3.21 -21.57
CA GLY A 937 0.25 -2.00 -20.75
C GLY A 937 -0.52 -2.23 -19.44
N LYS A 938 -1.62 -2.99 -19.50
CA LYS A 938 -2.40 -3.35 -18.31
C LYS A 938 -1.64 -4.28 -17.37
N ARG A 939 -0.96 -5.30 -17.91
CA ARG A 939 -0.18 -6.26 -17.11
C ARG A 939 1.00 -5.60 -16.42
N VAL A 940 1.71 -4.71 -17.11
CA VAL A 940 2.84 -3.96 -16.57
C VAL A 940 2.43 -3.07 -15.42
N LEU A 941 1.29 -2.36 -15.49
CA LEU A 941 0.83 -1.53 -14.39
C LEU A 941 0.65 -2.28 -13.07
N SER A 942 0.20 -3.53 -13.09
CA SER A 942 0.02 -4.33 -11.86
C SER A 942 1.31 -4.84 -11.23
N MET A 943 2.43 -4.77 -11.94
CA MET A 943 3.74 -5.27 -11.48
C MET A 943 4.83 -4.19 -11.44
N ALA A 944 4.51 -2.96 -11.84
CA ALA A 944 5.45 -1.86 -11.94
C ALA A 944 5.76 -1.27 -10.55
N PRO A 945 7.04 -1.21 -10.14
CA PRO A 945 7.45 -0.59 -8.89
C PRO A 945 6.98 0.86 -8.79
N GLY A 946 6.50 1.25 -7.61
CA GLY A 946 6.03 2.61 -7.30
C GLY A 946 4.59 2.91 -7.73
N LEU A 947 3.85 1.93 -8.27
CA LEU A 947 2.43 2.07 -8.64
C LEU A 947 1.46 1.26 -7.74
N GLU A 948 1.96 0.65 -6.67
CA GLU A 948 1.23 -0.28 -5.79
C GLU A 948 0.02 0.38 -5.09
N LYS A 949 0.12 1.69 -4.84
CA LYS A 949 -0.92 2.52 -4.22
C LYS A 949 -2.08 2.87 -5.16
N LEU A 950 -1.92 2.70 -6.48
CA LEU A 950 -2.97 2.98 -7.46
C LEU A 950 -3.78 1.72 -7.76
N ASN A 951 -5.11 1.78 -7.59
CA ASN A 951 -5.96 0.65 -7.90
C ASN A 951 -6.25 0.60 -9.41
N ILE A 952 -5.61 -0.36 -10.08
CA ILE A 952 -5.78 -0.56 -11.52
C ILE A 952 -7.10 -1.29 -11.77
N LEU A 953 -8.03 -0.60 -12.45
CA LEU A 953 -9.32 -1.17 -12.81
C LEU A 953 -9.23 -1.77 -14.23
N PRO A 954 -9.36 -3.10 -14.37
CA PRO A 954 -9.26 -3.76 -15.66
C PRO A 954 -10.41 -3.33 -16.58
N PHE A 955 -10.09 -3.02 -17.84
CA PHE A 955 -11.09 -2.79 -18.88
C PHE A 955 -12.03 -3.98 -19.04
N ARG A 956 -13.34 -3.72 -19.10
CA ARG A 956 -14.32 -4.65 -19.67
C ARG A 956 -14.53 -4.25 -21.13
N VAL A 957 -14.35 -5.20 -22.04
CA VAL A 957 -14.48 -4.95 -23.48
C VAL A 957 -15.90 -4.48 -23.78
N ALA A 958 -16.03 -3.27 -24.33
CA ALA A 958 -17.30 -2.73 -24.79
C ALA A 958 -17.37 -2.82 -26.33
N ALA A 959 -18.49 -3.30 -26.86
CA ALA A 959 -18.77 -3.39 -28.28
C ALA A 959 -20.23 -2.96 -28.56
N TYR A 960 -20.53 -2.66 -29.81
CA TYR A 960 -21.87 -2.25 -30.19
C TYR A 960 -22.78 -3.47 -30.28
N ASP A 961 -23.77 -3.58 -29.41
CA ASP A 961 -24.77 -4.66 -29.46
C ASP A 961 -25.80 -4.30 -30.54
N THR A 962 -25.85 -5.12 -31.58
CA THR A 962 -26.69 -4.90 -32.77
C THR A 962 -28.18 -5.17 -32.52
N ILE A 963 -28.50 -5.93 -31.45
CA ILE A 963 -29.88 -6.23 -31.03
C ILE A 963 -30.39 -5.08 -30.16
N GLU A 964 -29.61 -4.71 -29.14
CA GLU A 964 -29.96 -3.64 -28.20
C GLU A 964 -29.74 -2.22 -28.77
N LYS A 965 -29.06 -2.12 -29.92
CA LYS A 965 -28.72 -0.88 -30.62
C LYS A 965 -28.02 0.16 -29.73
N LYS A 966 -27.07 -0.31 -28.92
CA LYS A 966 -26.28 0.52 -28.00
C LYS A 966 -24.93 -0.11 -27.70
N MET A 967 -24.01 0.68 -27.16
CA MET A 967 -22.78 0.14 -26.60
C MET A 967 -23.09 -0.68 -25.34
N ALA A 968 -22.57 -1.90 -25.28
CA ALA A 968 -22.71 -2.81 -24.15
C ALA A 968 -21.39 -3.55 -23.88
N PHE A 969 -21.26 -4.15 -22.71
CA PHE A 969 -20.14 -5.04 -22.44
C PHE A 969 -20.26 -6.31 -23.28
N PHE A 970 -19.17 -6.67 -23.95
CA PHE A 970 -19.10 -7.81 -24.86
C PHE A 970 -19.41 -9.12 -24.13
N ASP A 971 -20.34 -9.89 -24.69
CA ASP A 971 -20.70 -11.22 -24.22
C ASP A 971 -20.25 -12.26 -25.25
N PRO A 972 -19.24 -13.10 -24.92
CA PRO A 972 -18.74 -14.12 -25.83
C PRO A 972 -19.81 -15.14 -26.28
N SER A 973 -20.83 -15.38 -25.46
CA SER A 973 -21.91 -16.33 -25.80
C SER A 973 -22.81 -15.82 -26.93
N ARG A 974 -22.88 -14.50 -27.09
CA ARG A 974 -23.61 -13.80 -28.17
C ARG A 974 -22.68 -13.06 -29.12
N ALA A 975 -21.43 -13.52 -29.29
CA ALA A 975 -20.40 -12.76 -30.03
C ALA A 975 -20.82 -12.27 -31.43
N LYS A 976 -21.69 -13.02 -32.14
CA LYS A 976 -22.20 -12.64 -33.47
C LYS A 976 -23.12 -11.41 -33.46
N GLU A 977 -23.66 -11.05 -32.30
CA GLU A 977 -24.56 -9.92 -32.08
C GLU A 977 -23.79 -8.63 -31.74
N PHE A 978 -22.48 -8.71 -31.56
CA PHE A 978 -21.62 -7.56 -31.25
C PHE A 978 -20.78 -7.12 -32.45
N LEU A 979 -20.75 -5.82 -32.69
CA LEU A 979 -19.93 -5.17 -33.71
C LEU A 979 -18.79 -4.38 -33.06
N PHE A 980 -17.55 -4.69 -33.45
CA PHE A 980 -16.37 -3.92 -33.08
C PHE A 980 -16.08 -2.85 -34.13
N ILE A 981 -16.08 -1.59 -33.73
CA ILE A 981 -15.79 -0.44 -34.59
C ILE A 981 -14.45 0.15 -34.13
N SER A 982 -13.42 0.01 -34.97
CA SER A 982 -12.09 0.57 -34.69
C SER A 982 -12.07 2.10 -34.88
N GLY A 983 -11.10 2.76 -34.25
CA GLY A 983 -10.88 4.21 -34.46
C GLY A 983 -10.66 4.56 -35.93
N THR A 984 -9.92 3.73 -36.69
CA THR A 984 -9.75 3.89 -38.14
C THR A 984 -11.09 3.84 -38.87
N LYS A 985 -11.94 2.87 -38.55
CA LYS A 985 -13.27 2.73 -39.18
C LYS A 985 -14.19 3.91 -38.85
N MET A 986 -14.17 4.36 -37.59
CA MET A 986 -14.88 5.57 -37.16
C MET A 986 -14.41 6.80 -37.94
N ARG A 987 -13.10 7.01 -38.09
CA ARG A 987 -12.57 8.14 -38.89
C ARG A 987 -12.97 8.04 -40.36
N THR A 988 -13.00 6.82 -40.93
CA THR A 988 -13.51 6.61 -42.30
C THR A 988 -14.96 7.05 -42.43
N TYR A 989 -15.83 6.68 -41.50
CA TYR A 989 -17.23 7.14 -41.50
C TYR A 989 -17.32 8.68 -41.49
N ALA A 990 -16.58 9.33 -40.60
CA ALA A 990 -16.60 10.79 -40.51
C ALA A 990 -16.10 11.48 -41.79
N ARG A 991 -15.10 10.90 -42.47
CA ARG A 991 -14.59 11.38 -43.77
C ARG A 991 -15.56 11.14 -44.91
N THR A 992 -16.21 10.00 -45.00
CA THR A 992 -17.15 9.70 -46.10
C THR A 992 -18.53 10.33 -45.89
N GLY A 993 -18.78 10.92 -44.72
CA GLY A 993 -20.09 11.44 -44.35
C GLY A 993 -21.10 10.35 -43.98
N GLU A 994 -20.65 9.10 -43.83
CA GLU A 994 -21.44 8.00 -43.30
C GLU A 994 -21.60 8.14 -41.78
N ASN A 995 -22.72 7.67 -41.23
CA ASN A 995 -22.93 7.63 -39.79
C ASN A 995 -22.54 6.25 -39.22
N PRO A 996 -21.90 6.20 -38.03
CA PRO A 996 -21.81 4.96 -37.29
C PRO A 996 -23.23 4.52 -36.86
N PRO A 997 -23.40 3.26 -36.43
CA PRO A 997 -24.67 2.81 -35.89
C PRO A 997 -25.18 3.71 -34.76
N ASP A 998 -26.49 3.97 -34.75
CA ASP A 998 -27.14 4.77 -33.70
C ASP A 998 -26.78 4.26 -32.31
N GLY A 999 -26.37 5.14 -31.40
CA GLY A 999 -25.95 4.75 -30.06
C GLY A 999 -24.46 4.38 -29.91
N PHE A 1000 -23.66 4.41 -30.98
CA PHE A 1000 -22.19 4.31 -30.90
C PHE A 1000 -21.54 5.55 -30.25
N MET A 1001 -22.03 6.75 -30.59
CA MET A 1001 -21.59 8.05 -30.06
C MET A 1001 -22.81 8.96 -29.96
N CYS A 1002 -22.79 9.95 -29.07
CA CYS A 1002 -23.86 10.94 -29.04
C CYS A 1002 -23.90 11.77 -30.35
N PRO A 1003 -25.10 12.10 -30.87
CA PRO A 1003 -25.23 12.78 -32.15
C PRO A 1003 -24.50 14.12 -32.23
N THR A 1004 -24.56 14.93 -31.17
CA THR A 1004 -23.91 16.25 -31.19
C THR A 1004 -22.39 16.13 -31.16
N GLY A 1005 -21.85 15.16 -30.40
CA GLY A 1005 -20.43 14.82 -30.38
C GLY A 1005 -19.94 14.25 -31.72
N TRP A 1006 -20.74 13.42 -32.38
CA TRP A 1006 -20.44 12.90 -33.72
C TRP A 1006 -20.37 14.03 -34.77
N ASN A 1007 -21.29 14.98 -34.70
CA ASN A 1007 -21.31 16.13 -35.61
C ASN A 1007 -20.04 16.99 -35.53
N VAL A 1008 -19.41 17.10 -34.35
CA VAL A 1008 -18.10 17.78 -34.21
C VAL A 1008 -17.05 17.08 -35.06
N LEU A 1009 -16.96 15.75 -35.00
CA LEU A 1009 -16.01 14.98 -35.80
C LEU A 1009 -16.28 15.08 -37.31
N VAL A 1010 -17.55 14.99 -37.73
CA VAL A 1010 -17.92 15.13 -39.15
C VAL A 1010 -17.55 16.50 -39.69
N LYS A 1011 -17.81 17.59 -38.93
CA LYS A 1011 -17.41 18.94 -39.33
C LYS A 1011 -15.90 19.08 -39.50
N TYR A 1012 -15.13 18.55 -38.55
CA TYR A 1012 -13.68 18.55 -38.63
C TYR A 1012 -13.18 17.81 -39.89
N TYR A 1013 -13.63 16.58 -40.13
CA TYR A 1013 -13.16 15.81 -41.29
C TYR A 1013 -13.62 16.39 -42.64
N LYS A 1014 -14.79 17.03 -42.71
CA LYS A 1014 -15.22 17.80 -43.90
C LYS A 1014 -14.32 19.01 -44.15
N SER A 1015 -13.94 19.75 -43.11
CA SER A 1015 -13.04 20.90 -43.26
C SER A 1015 -11.67 20.50 -43.81
N LEU A 1016 -11.17 19.30 -43.48
CA LEU A 1016 -9.93 18.77 -44.07
C LEU A 1016 -10.09 18.51 -45.57
N GLN A 1017 -11.20 17.93 -46.00
CA GLN A 1017 -11.48 17.68 -47.43
C GLN A 1017 -11.58 18.99 -48.22
N GLU A 1018 -12.28 19.98 -47.69
CA GLU A 1018 -12.38 21.32 -48.31
C GLU A 1018 -11.01 21.99 -48.43
N SER A 1019 -10.14 21.85 -47.41
CA SER A 1019 -8.77 22.37 -47.45
C SER A 1019 -7.86 21.62 -48.43
N GLU A 1020 -8.03 20.29 -48.57
CA GLU A 1020 -7.31 19.46 -49.55
C GLU A 1020 -7.77 19.76 -50.99
N GLU A 1021 -9.06 20.03 -51.20
CA GLU A 1021 -9.61 20.44 -52.49
C GLU A 1021 -9.17 21.87 -52.87
N SER A 1022 -9.14 22.81 -51.91
CA SER A 1022 -8.67 24.17 -52.17
C SER A 1022 -7.16 24.23 -52.45
N SER A 1023 -6.36 23.41 -51.74
CA SER A 1023 -4.91 23.31 -51.97
C SER A 1023 -4.58 22.60 -53.29
N LYS A 1024 -5.36 21.59 -53.69
CA LYS A 1024 -5.27 21.00 -55.05
C LYS A 1024 -5.70 21.97 -56.14
N GLN A 1025 -6.76 22.76 -55.94
CA GLN A 1025 -7.14 23.81 -56.89
C GLN A 1025 -6.10 24.92 -57.01
N GLN A 1026 -5.49 25.36 -55.91
CA GLN A 1026 -4.37 26.31 -55.95
C GLN A 1026 -3.14 25.74 -56.64
N ALA A 1027 -2.79 24.47 -56.39
CA ALA A 1027 -1.68 23.79 -57.06
C ALA A 1027 -1.89 23.65 -58.59
N VAL A 1028 -3.14 23.44 -59.04
CA VAL A 1028 -3.53 23.37 -60.45
C VAL A 1028 -3.61 24.74 -61.13
N VAL A 1029 -3.83 25.84 -60.37
CA VAL A 1029 -3.80 27.21 -60.88
C VAL A 1029 -2.36 27.77 -60.91
N SER A 1030 -1.44 27.20 -60.13
CA SER A 1030 -0.01 27.56 -60.10
C SER A 1030 0.91 26.70 -61.00
N ALA A 1031 0.35 25.70 -61.69
CA ALA A 1031 1.01 24.88 -62.71
C ALA A 1031 0.49 25.27 -64.10
#